data_AF-S3MCG9-F1
#
_entry.id   AF-S3MCG9-F1
#
_cell.length_a   1.000
_cell.length_b   1.000
_cell.length_c   1.000
_cell.angle_alpha   90.00
_cell.angle_beta   90.00
_cell.angle_gamma   90.00
#
_symmetry.space_group_name_H-M   'P 1'
#
loop_
_entity.id
_entity.type
_entity.pdbx_description
1 polymer ?
#
loop_
_entity_poly.entity_id
_entity_poly.type
_entity_poly.pdbx_seq_one_letter_code
_entity_poly.pdbx_strand_id
1 'polypeptide(L)'
;MKHIVGRIIVYTALYCSVIFGIFVLQFTKGQTFSLTLGSMAVTGRQERTESGETVPLLPLHVVSNGLDLYISEQNPVYAVDESDQRSPLRILAYQFYETEDRFSVHCSNDVVISFYSEKRGEIDSLMVEAALPDEIKRVLLPWKITQNAGVERADGKIFVRSGKKQYTFTGSFGFNTDDGNAAGQSEVPHLVLAKTQPIAYYKTYLPLEELDITTIPTMPLASVESYTAAINTFSAAVLYAGTQALSAKRITEKTLTAYIAEMGQRGRFAGAIESAPAQTLARNVRTYLSNPFYGNIQETHAGLAADDTRKRERYAALLADDSLAIFEYEDLIPFLTDRGTRRSIEDLFRLIGKLEASRLNARQAAGLLEVWLDSAHYYPERKALFEDLLPLCEKKITESLLLIDEGLYLSNDGAYIDSTAALASAQILMRYGAVQSPVWQSVARMLLTSLLRYSGESAGLPIGFTVTGSKSTQLGITADDSGMLDAGTLYPMLMPDNSWYPHAQSLALQSEAGIWAWTCAQSIEVLENTSRTMVLRVRFPEGQSHYLTLHGIRPFYRIEMYGIPFRSDARFEMYNSSGYAYNANSRILYVKMRHRSEYETIRLSLGTAPQPTPSSQPAATDSTVNATTSPHASPATGPTPSERAQGTAEIQSAAAPVSVPQPENSAQPEDAE
;
A
#
# COMPACT_ATOMS: atom_id res chain seq x y z
N MET A 1 -65.59 -72.51 -39.29
CA MET A 1 -65.47 -71.32 -38.41
C MET A 1 -64.13 -71.21 -37.67
N LYS A 2 -63.66 -72.23 -36.90
CA LYS A 2 -62.45 -72.12 -36.05
C LYS A 2 -61.18 -71.49 -36.69
N HIS A 3 -60.87 -71.77 -37.96
CA HIS A 3 -59.67 -71.22 -38.62
C HIS A 3 -59.73 -69.72 -38.99
N ILE A 4 -60.90 -69.08 -38.96
CA ILE A 4 -61.04 -67.66 -39.32
C ILE A 4 -60.52 -66.77 -38.18
N VAL A 5 -60.96 -67.04 -36.94
CA VAL A 5 -60.54 -66.29 -35.75
C VAL A 5 -59.03 -66.37 -35.53
N GLY A 6 -58.42 -67.54 -35.70
CA GLY A 6 -56.98 -67.72 -35.61
C GLY A 6 -56.19 -66.89 -36.63
N ARG A 7 -56.67 -66.78 -37.88
CA ARG A 7 -56.06 -65.91 -38.89
C ARG A 7 -56.19 -64.43 -38.53
N ILE A 8 -57.34 -63.99 -38.02
CA ILE A 8 -57.53 -62.60 -37.57
C ILE A 8 -56.53 -62.25 -36.48
N ILE A 9 -56.38 -63.09 -35.44
CA ILE A 9 -55.43 -62.85 -34.34
C ILE A 9 -53.98 -62.77 -34.86
N VAL A 10 -53.58 -63.66 -35.77
CA VAL A 10 -52.23 -63.64 -36.36
C VAL A 10 -51.99 -62.37 -37.20
N TYR A 11 -52.97 -61.93 -37.99
CA TYR A 11 -52.84 -60.67 -38.75
C TYR A 11 -52.83 -59.45 -37.83
N THR A 12 -53.65 -59.39 -36.79
CA THR A 12 -53.62 -58.29 -35.81
C THR A 12 -52.25 -58.23 -35.10
N ALA A 13 -51.71 -59.37 -34.67
CA ALA A 13 -50.37 -59.42 -34.07
C ALA A 13 -49.28 -58.96 -35.05
N LEU A 14 -49.36 -59.38 -36.33
CA LEU A 14 -48.44 -58.93 -37.38
C LEU A 14 -48.51 -57.42 -37.61
N TYR A 15 -49.72 -56.86 -37.74
CA TYR A 15 -49.91 -55.41 -37.91
C TYR A 15 -49.45 -54.62 -36.68
N CYS A 16 -49.71 -55.10 -35.46
CA CYS A 16 -49.18 -54.48 -34.25
C CYS A 16 -47.64 -54.48 -34.24
N SER A 17 -46.98 -55.60 -34.58
CA SER A 17 -45.52 -55.65 -34.67
C SER A 17 -44.94 -54.77 -35.77
N VAL A 18 -45.61 -54.64 -36.93
CA VAL A 18 -45.18 -53.74 -38.00
C VAL A 18 -45.35 -52.27 -37.60
N ILE A 19 -46.48 -51.90 -37.00
CA ILE A 19 -46.72 -50.53 -36.50
C ILE A 19 -45.73 -50.19 -35.39
N PHE A 20 -45.48 -51.10 -34.45
CA PHE A 20 -44.49 -50.92 -33.38
C PHE A 20 -43.06 -50.82 -33.93
N GLY A 21 -42.72 -51.64 -34.93
CA GLY A 21 -41.43 -51.57 -35.63
C GLY A 21 -41.22 -50.24 -36.36
N ILE A 22 -42.26 -49.72 -37.04
CA ILE A 22 -42.23 -48.39 -37.66
C ILE A 22 -42.11 -47.28 -36.60
N PHE A 23 -42.81 -47.39 -35.47
CA PHE A 23 -42.66 -46.47 -34.34
C PHE A 23 -41.23 -46.47 -33.81
N VAL A 24 -40.65 -47.63 -33.51
CA VAL A 24 -39.25 -47.72 -33.05
C VAL A 24 -38.31 -47.08 -34.06
N LEU A 25 -38.43 -47.39 -35.36
CA LEU A 25 -37.62 -46.79 -36.42
C LEU A 25 -37.77 -45.27 -36.58
N GLN A 26 -38.97 -44.72 -36.35
CA GLN A 26 -39.20 -43.27 -36.41
C GLN A 26 -38.67 -42.53 -35.17
N PHE A 27 -38.72 -43.16 -33.99
CA PHE A 27 -38.32 -42.53 -32.72
C PHE A 27 -36.84 -42.76 -32.34
N THR A 28 -36.09 -43.65 -33.00
CA THR A 28 -34.64 -43.86 -32.77
C THR A 28 -33.71 -42.93 -33.56
N LYS A 29 -34.21 -41.89 -34.25
CA LYS A 29 -33.33 -40.89 -34.90
C LYS A 29 -32.62 -40.01 -33.88
N GLY A 30 -31.30 -39.86 -34.03
CA GLY A 30 -30.44 -39.05 -33.16
C GLY A 30 -30.24 -39.63 -31.74
N GLN A 31 -28.98 -39.82 -31.35
CA GLN A 31 -28.59 -40.19 -29.99
C GLN A 31 -28.76 -39.00 -29.03
N THR A 32 -29.37 -39.22 -27.87
CA THR A 32 -29.38 -38.26 -26.76
C THR A 32 -28.04 -38.29 -26.03
N PHE A 33 -27.48 -37.13 -25.69
CA PHE A 33 -26.33 -37.00 -24.79
C PHE A 33 -26.71 -36.22 -23.53
N SER A 34 -26.00 -36.52 -22.44
CA SER A 34 -26.10 -35.83 -21.16
C SER A 34 -24.69 -35.77 -20.56
N LEU A 35 -24.22 -34.57 -20.24
CA LEU A 35 -22.89 -34.31 -19.69
C LEU A 35 -23.02 -33.39 -18.48
N THR A 36 -22.19 -33.59 -17.46
CA THR A 36 -22.08 -32.70 -16.31
C THR A 36 -20.66 -32.17 -16.22
N LEU A 37 -20.53 -30.84 -16.22
CA LEU A 37 -19.27 -30.09 -16.09
C LEU A 37 -19.43 -29.17 -14.87
N GLY A 38 -18.69 -29.46 -13.79
CA GLY A 38 -18.88 -28.84 -12.48
C GLY A 38 -20.34 -28.74 -12.00
N SER A 39 -20.89 -27.51 -12.01
CA SER A 39 -22.27 -27.16 -11.61
C SER A 39 -23.23 -26.96 -12.80
N MET A 40 -22.80 -27.31 -14.01
CA MET A 40 -23.54 -27.22 -15.26
C MET A 40 -23.87 -28.62 -15.79
N ALA A 41 -25.12 -28.85 -16.18
CA ALA A 41 -25.57 -30.04 -16.87
C ALA A 41 -26.03 -29.67 -18.29
N VAL A 42 -25.39 -30.27 -19.29
CA VAL A 42 -25.71 -30.08 -20.72
C VAL A 42 -26.42 -31.31 -21.23
N THR A 43 -27.61 -31.15 -21.82
CA THR A 43 -28.35 -32.23 -22.46
C THR A 43 -28.82 -31.83 -23.85
N GLY A 44 -28.75 -32.76 -24.80
CA GLY A 44 -29.08 -32.50 -26.20
C GLY A 44 -29.16 -33.77 -27.03
N ARG A 45 -29.25 -33.62 -28.35
CA ARG A 45 -29.31 -34.74 -29.31
C ARG A 45 -28.32 -34.53 -30.44
N GLN A 46 -27.83 -35.62 -31.02
CA GLN A 46 -26.95 -35.59 -32.19
C GLN A 46 -27.16 -36.82 -33.08
N GLU A 47 -27.17 -36.66 -34.40
CA GLU A 47 -27.25 -37.76 -35.36
C GLU A 47 -25.88 -37.95 -36.01
N ARG A 48 -25.39 -39.19 -36.08
CA ARG A 48 -24.12 -39.51 -36.73
C ARG A 48 -24.40 -39.93 -38.17
N THR A 49 -23.80 -39.22 -39.13
CA THR A 49 -23.99 -39.47 -40.56
C THR A 49 -23.24 -40.71 -41.03
N GLU A 50 -23.54 -41.17 -42.24
CA GLU A 50 -22.79 -42.28 -42.88
C GLU A 50 -21.32 -41.92 -43.18
N SER A 51 -20.99 -40.62 -43.28
CA SER A 51 -19.60 -40.11 -43.31
C SER A 51 -18.88 -40.20 -41.95
N GLY A 52 -19.61 -40.50 -40.87
CA GLY A 52 -19.09 -40.58 -39.51
C GLY A 52 -19.03 -39.25 -38.76
N GLU A 53 -19.45 -38.15 -39.39
CA GLU A 53 -19.59 -36.81 -38.82
C GLU A 53 -20.80 -36.74 -37.87
N THR A 54 -20.77 -35.80 -36.94
CA THR A 54 -21.79 -35.64 -35.89
C THR A 54 -22.58 -34.37 -36.13
N VAL A 55 -23.85 -34.49 -36.52
CA VAL A 55 -24.76 -33.37 -36.76
C VAL A 55 -25.53 -33.06 -35.47
N PRO A 56 -25.51 -31.80 -34.97
CA PRO A 56 -26.30 -31.42 -33.80
C PRO A 56 -27.79 -31.46 -34.11
N LEU A 57 -28.58 -31.89 -33.13
CA LEU A 57 -30.04 -31.83 -33.17
C LEU A 57 -30.57 -31.04 -31.95
N LEU A 58 -31.74 -30.44 -32.14
CA LEU A 58 -32.46 -29.69 -31.11
C LEU A 58 -33.56 -30.56 -30.46
N PRO A 59 -34.01 -30.24 -29.23
CA PRO A 59 -33.56 -29.14 -28.39
C PRO A 59 -32.20 -29.38 -27.73
N LEU A 60 -31.56 -28.30 -27.31
CA LEU A 60 -30.42 -28.25 -26.42
C LEU A 60 -30.82 -27.55 -25.11
N HIS A 61 -30.32 -28.05 -23.99
CA HIS A 61 -30.48 -27.47 -22.65
C HIS A 61 -29.14 -27.37 -21.96
N VAL A 62 -28.76 -26.16 -21.53
CA VAL A 62 -27.61 -25.88 -20.66
C VAL A 62 -28.16 -25.40 -19.32
N VAL A 63 -28.19 -26.30 -18.34
CA VAL A 63 -28.81 -26.10 -17.04
C VAL A 63 -27.74 -25.86 -15.98
N SER A 64 -27.84 -24.77 -15.23
CA SER A 64 -26.98 -24.56 -14.05
C SER A 64 -27.74 -23.79 -12.98
N ASN A 65 -27.59 -24.17 -11.72
CA ASN A 65 -28.04 -23.38 -10.57
C ASN A 65 -29.48 -22.82 -10.67
N GLY A 66 -30.40 -23.64 -11.19
CA GLY A 66 -31.84 -23.31 -11.35
C GLY A 66 -32.23 -22.67 -12.69
N LEU A 67 -31.28 -22.15 -13.47
CA LEU A 67 -31.45 -21.59 -14.81
C LEU A 67 -31.33 -22.70 -15.87
N ASP A 68 -32.12 -22.61 -16.96
CA ASP A 68 -32.05 -23.46 -18.15
C ASP A 68 -31.94 -22.54 -19.39
N LEU A 69 -30.73 -22.46 -19.95
CA LEU A 69 -30.45 -21.78 -21.21
C LEU A 69 -30.76 -22.78 -22.33
N TYR A 70 -31.83 -22.55 -23.09
CA TYR A 70 -32.41 -23.57 -23.96
C TYR A 70 -32.55 -23.10 -25.40
N ILE A 71 -32.31 -24.00 -26.34
CA ILE A 71 -32.38 -23.75 -27.78
C ILE A 71 -33.33 -24.77 -28.40
N SER A 72 -34.32 -24.35 -29.17
CA SER A 72 -35.23 -25.23 -29.93
C SER A 72 -35.62 -24.63 -31.28
N GLU A 73 -36.22 -25.43 -32.16
CA GLU A 73 -36.76 -24.96 -33.45
C GLU A 73 -37.80 -23.82 -33.30
N GLN A 74 -38.46 -23.71 -32.14
CA GLN A 74 -39.36 -22.59 -31.84
C GLN A 74 -38.65 -21.41 -31.16
N ASN A 75 -37.49 -21.65 -30.54
CA ASN A 75 -36.72 -20.67 -29.77
C ASN A 75 -35.23 -20.84 -30.12
N PRO A 76 -34.81 -20.42 -31.33
CA PRO A 76 -33.41 -20.42 -31.71
C PRO A 76 -32.65 -19.32 -30.96
N VAL A 77 -31.32 -19.39 -31.00
CA VAL A 77 -30.50 -18.19 -30.73
C VAL A 77 -30.74 -17.19 -31.85
N TYR A 78 -30.86 -15.90 -31.54
CA TYR A 78 -30.93 -14.86 -32.56
C TYR A 78 -29.66 -14.00 -32.56
N ALA A 79 -29.16 -13.67 -33.74
CA ALA A 79 -28.23 -12.56 -33.92
C ALA A 79 -29.02 -11.28 -34.22
N VAL A 80 -28.42 -10.15 -33.86
CA VAL A 80 -28.85 -8.81 -34.24
C VAL A 80 -27.64 -8.09 -34.84
N ASP A 81 -27.80 -7.57 -36.06
CA ASP A 81 -26.75 -6.85 -36.79
C ASP A 81 -26.65 -5.36 -36.39
N GLU A 82 -25.72 -4.63 -37.02
CA GLU A 82 -25.54 -3.19 -36.78
C GLU A 82 -26.76 -2.33 -37.21
N SER A 83 -27.63 -2.85 -38.08
CA SER A 83 -28.91 -2.22 -38.46
C SER A 83 -30.06 -2.52 -37.48
N ASP A 84 -29.76 -3.20 -36.36
CA ASP A 84 -30.72 -3.76 -35.41
C ASP A 84 -31.70 -4.79 -36.03
N GLN A 85 -31.37 -5.36 -37.20
CA GLN A 85 -32.17 -6.44 -37.80
C GLN A 85 -31.86 -7.78 -37.13
N ARG A 86 -32.91 -8.49 -36.72
CA ARG A 86 -32.84 -9.78 -36.02
C ARG A 86 -32.94 -10.96 -36.99
N SER A 87 -32.05 -11.94 -36.86
CA SER A 87 -32.06 -13.19 -37.62
C SER A 87 -31.84 -14.42 -36.73
N PRO A 88 -32.51 -15.57 -36.99
CA PRO A 88 -32.29 -16.79 -36.23
C PRO A 88 -31.01 -17.51 -36.70
N LEU A 89 -30.17 -17.92 -35.75
CA LEU A 89 -28.96 -18.68 -36.01
C LEU A 89 -29.24 -20.18 -36.08
N ARG A 90 -28.53 -20.88 -36.97
CA ARG A 90 -28.55 -22.35 -37.05
C ARG A 90 -27.39 -22.92 -36.24
N ILE A 91 -27.62 -23.99 -35.50
CA ILE A 91 -26.56 -24.69 -34.79
C ILE A 91 -25.81 -25.60 -35.77
N LEU A 92 -24.47 -25.48 -35.80
CA LEU A 92 -23.61 -26.20 -36.73
C LEU A 92 -22.80 -27.31 -36.05
N ALA A 93 -22.32 -27.09 -34.82
CA ALA A 93 -21.61 -28.10 -34.05
C ALA A 93 -21.75 -27.90 -32.52
N TYR A 94 -21.63 -29.02 -31.79
CA TYR A 94 -21.42 -29.07 -30.35
C TYR A 94 -19.97 -29.47 -30.08
N GLN A 95 -19.28 -28.78 -29.17
CA GLN A 95 -17.89 -29.06 -28.81
C GLN A 95 -17.72 -29.13 -27.29
N PHE A 96 -16.99 -30.13 -26.83
CA PHE A 96 -16.84 -30.49 -25.41
C PHE A 96 -15.37 -30.43 -25.02
N TYR A 97 -15.06 -29.80 -23.88
CA TYR A 97 -13.71 -29.63 -23.36
C TYR A 97 -13.68 -30.01 -21.87
N GLU A 98 -13.65 -31.31 -21.59
CA GLU A 98 -13.72 -31.87 -20.23
C GLU A 98 -12.59 -31.37 -19.30
N THR A 99 -11.43 -30.99 -19.85
CA THR A 99 -10.30 -30.44 -19.09
C THR A 99 -10.44 -28.96 -18.71
N GLU A 100 -11.45 -28.27 -19.25
CA GLU A 100 -11.68 -26.83 -19.08
C GLU A 100 -13.07 -26.53 -18.46
N ASP A 101 -13.83 -27.57 -18.07
CA ASP A 101 -15.27 -27.49 -17.71
C ASP A 101 -16.11 -26.67 -18.72
N ARG A 102 -15.67 -26.64 -19.99
CA ARG A 102 -16.27 -25.86 -21.09
C ARG A 102 -17.09 -26.72 -22.04
N PHE A 103 -18.26 -26.20 -22.38
CA PHE A 103 -19.09 -26.62 -23.52
C PHE A 103 -19.25 -25.45 -24.49
N SER A 104 -19.15 -25.68 -25.80
CA SER A 104 -19.28 -24.64 -26.82
C SER A 104 -20.23 -25.04 -27.95
N VAL A 105 -21.02 -24.07 -28.40
CA VAL A 105 -22.03 -24.20 -29.45
C VAL A 105 -21.63 -23.30 -30.62
N HIS A 106 -21.25 -23.92 -31.73
CA HIS A 106 -20.92 -23.21 -32.97
C HIS A 106 -22.20 -22.97 -33.76
N CYS A 107 -22.44 -21.73 -34.15
CA CYS A 107 -23.62 -21.27 -34.86
C CYS A 107 -23.27 -20.82 -36.28
N SER A 108 -24.29 -20.60 -37.11
CA SER A 108 -24.14 -19.87 -38.38
C SER A 108 -23.64 -18.45 -38.14
N ASN A 109 -23.10 -17.82 -39.20
CA ASN A 109 -22.52 -16.47 -39.14
C ASN A 109 -21.34 -16.40 -38.14
N ASP A 110 -20.55 -17.47 -38.04
CA ASP A 110 -19.31 -17.57 -37.24
C ASP A 110 -19.44 -17.17 -35.76
N VAL A 111 -20.66 -17.18 -35.22
CA VAL A 111 -20.95 -16.98 -33.79
C VAL A 111 -20.64 -18.25 -33.01
N VAL A 112 -19.87 -18.12 -31.93
CA VAL A 112 -19.63 -19.23 -30.98
C VAL A 112 -20.09 -18.81 -29.60
N ILE A 113 -20.95 -19.61 -28.98
CA ILE A 113 -21.38 -19.41 -27.58
C ILE A 113 -20.72 -20.48 -26.72
N SER A 114 -19.92 -20.06 -25.75
CA SER A 114 -19.20 -20.90 -24.81
C SER A 114 -19.78 -20.78 -23.40
N PHE A 115 -19.87 -21.91 -22.72
CA PHE A 115 -20.41 -22.06 -21.38
C PHE A 115 -19.34 -22.72 -20.50
N TYR A 116 -19.03 -22.12 -19.36
CA TYR A 116 -17.99 -22.59 -18.43
C TYR A 116 -18.59 -22.70 -17.03
N SER A 117 -18.36 -23.82 -16.34
CA SER A 117 -18.71 -23.95 -14.93
C SER A 117 -17.50 -23.61 -14.04
N GLU A 118 -17.53 -22.46 -13.38
CA GLU A 118 -16.54 -22.11 -12.35
C GLU A 118 -17.09 -22.37 -10.94
N LYS A 119 -16.23 -22.90 -10.05
CA LYS A 119 -16.49 -22.95 -8.60
C LYS A 119 -15.32 -22.39 -7.81
N ARG A 120 -15.59 -21.43 -6.92
CA ARG A 120 -14.61 -20.83 -6.02
C ARG A 120 -15.14 -20.87 -4.59
N GLY A 121 -14.59 -21.77 -3.77
CA GLY A 121 -15.11 -22.04 -2.43
C GLY A 121 -16.58 -22.48 -2.46
N GLU A 122 -17.44 -21.71 -1.78
CA GLU A 122 -18.90 -21.92 -1.77
C GLU A 122 -19.66 -21.16 -2.88
N ILE A 123 -18.97 -20.41 -3.75
CA ILE A 123 -19.60 -19.75 -4.89
C ILE A 123 -19.63 -20.72 -6.08
N ASP A 124 -20.83 -21.15 -6.45
CA ASP A 124 -21.10 -21.91 -7.66
C ASP A 124 -21.47 -20.91 -8.79
N SER A 125 -20.89 -21.05 -9.98
CA SER A 125 -21.05 -20.06 -11.07
C SER A 125 -21.00 -20.64 -12.48
N LEU A 126 -21.75 -20.00 -13.38
CA LEU A 126 -21.78 -20.23 -14.83
C LEU A 126 -21.31 -18.95 -15.52
N MET A 127 -20.24 -19.04 -16.32
CA MET A 127 -19.88 -18.00 -17.29
C MET A 127 -20.46 -18.37 -18.66
N VAL A 128 -21.10 -17.42 -19.32
CA VAL A 128 -21.58 -17.51 -20.70
C VAL A 128 -20.88 -16.44 -21.53
N GLU A 129 -20.21 -16.87 -22.59
CA GLU A 129 -19.39 -16.02 -23.46
C GLU A 129 -19.90 -16.16 -24.90
N ALA A 130 -19.97 -15.05 -25.65
CA ALA A 130 -20.27 -15.06 -27.07
C ALA A 130 -19.13 -14.41 -27.88
N ALA A 131 -18.43 -15.22 -28.68
CA ALA A 131 -17.57 -14.70 -29.74
C ALA A 131 -18.47 -14.28 -30.92
N LEU A 132 -18.36 -13.01 -31.32
CA LEU A 132 -19.17 -12.40 -32.37
C LEU A 132 -18.26 -11.89 -33.51
N PRO A 133 -18.61 -12.12 -34.80
CA PRO A 133 -17.91 -11.51 -35.92
C PRO A 133 -18.21 -10.01 -36.00
N ASP A 134 -17.50 -9.29 -36.87
CA ASP A 134 -17.62 -7.83 -36.92
C ASP A 134 -19.02 -7.31 -37.29
N GLU A 135 -19.80 -8.10 -38.03
CA GLU A 135 -21.14 -7.77 -38.54
C GLU A 135 -22.26 -7.90 -37.48
N ILE A 136 -21.99 -8.52 -36.32
CA ILE A 136 -23.01 -8.84 -35.31
C ILE A 136 -22.83 -8.00 -34.04
N LYS A 137 -23.84 -7.17 -33.76
CA LYS A 137 -23.91 -6.21 -32.65
C LYS A 137 -24.19 -6.88 -31.31
N ARG A 138 -25.09 -7.87 -31.30
CA ARG A 138 -25.46 -8.69 -30.12
C ARG A 138 -26.15 -10.00 -30.51
N VAL A 139 -26.14 -10.96 -29.59
CA VAL A 139 -26.95 -12.19 -29.67
C VAL A 139 -27.94 -12.28 -28.50
N LEU A 140 -29.04 -12.99 -28.76
CA LEU A 140 -30.15 -13.23 -27.84
C LEU A 140 -30.30 -14.74 -27.65
N LEU A 141 -29.92 -15.24 -26.47
CA LEU A 141 -29.98 -16.66 -26.10
C LEU A 141 -31.22 -16.92 -25.21
N PRO A 142 -32.20 -17.76 -25.62
CA PRO A 142 -33.41 -17.97 -24.83
C PRO A 142 -33.12 -18.65 -23.47
N TRP A 143 -33.86 -18.24 -22.43
CA TRP A 143 -33.74 -18.85 -21.10
C TRP A 143 -35.10 -19.04 -20.42
N LYS A 144 -35.10 -19.92 -19.42
CA LYS A 144 -36.19 -20.11 -18.46
C LYS A 144 -35.63 -20.63 -17.14
N ILE A 145 -36.49 -20.77 -16.12
CA ILE A 145 -36.14 -21.48 -14.89
C ILE A 145 -36.53 -22.96 -14.97
N THR A 146 -35.78 -23.79 -14.26
CA THR A 146 -36.13 -25.20 -14.01
C THR A 146 -37.34 -25.33 -13.08
N GLN A 147 -38.06 -26.45 -13.14
CA GLN A 147 -39.29 -26.68 -12.35
C GLN A 147 -39.08 -26.64 -10.82
N ASN A 148 -37.84 -26.84 -10.35
CA ASN A 148 -37.48 -26.83 -8.93
C ASN A 148 -36.90 -25.49 -8.46
N ALA A 149 -36.86 -24.47 -9.32
CA ALA A 149 -36.36 -23.14 -9.01
C ALA A 149 -37.49 -22.11 -8.92
N GLY A 150 -37.36 -21.18 -7.97
CA GLY A 150 -38.26 -20.04 -7.83
C GLY A 150 -37.65 -18.76 -8.43
N VAL A 151 -38.49 -17.82 -8.86
CA VAL A 151 -38.09 -16.44 -9.19
C VAL A 151 -38.59 -15.49 -8.11
N GLU A 152 -37.68 -14.66 -7.62
CA GLU A 152 -37.94 -13.58 -6.68
C GLU A 152 -37.51 -12.25 -7.30
N ARG A 153 -38.12 -11.15 -6.83
CA ARG A 153 -37.76 -9.79 -7.25
C ARG A 153 -37.55 -8.90 -6.03
N ALA A 154 -36.43 -8.19 -6.01
CA ALA A 154 -36.10 -7.14 -5.05
C ALA A 154 -35.19 -6.12 -5.75
N ASP A 155 -35.28 -4.84 -5.37
CA ASP A 155 -34.37 -3.77 -5.82
C ASP A 155 -34.10 -3.71 -7.34
N GLY A 156 -35.16 -3.87 -8.15
CA GLY A 156 -35.09 -3.85 -9.62
C GLY A 156 -34.39 -5.07 -10.25
N LYS A 157 -34.22 -6.16 -9.49
CA LYS A 157 -33.46 -7.36 -9.90
C LYS A 157 -34.26 -8.63 -9.81
N ILE A 158 -33.94 -9.55 -10.72
CA ILE A 158 -34.41 -10.94 -10.69
C ILE A 158 -33.38 -11.81 -9.96
N PHE A 159 -33.87 -12.59 -8.99
CA PHE A 159 -33.12 -13.62 -8.30
C PHE A 159 -33.76 -14.98 -8.57
N VAL A 160 -32.94 -15.98 -8.89
CA VAL A 160 -33.38 -17.36 -9.00
C VAL A 160 -33.02 -18.08 -7.71
N ARG A 161 -33.99 -18.60 -6.97
CA ARG A 161 -33.74 -19.47 -5.81
C ARG A 161 -33.70 -20.92 -6.27
N SER A 162 -32.59 -21.61 -6.00
CA SER A 162 -32.44 -23.05 -6.23
C SER A 162 -31.94 -23.72 -4.95
N GLY A 163 -32.75 -24.63 -4.40
CA GLY A 163 -32.51 -25.20 -3.07
C GLY A 163 -32.48 -24.11 -1.99
N LYS A 164 -31.34 -23.98 -1.30
CA LYS A 164 -31.10 -22.94 -0.26
C LYS A 164 -30.39 -21.69 -0.78
N LYS A 165 -29.76 -21.73 -1.95
CA LYS A 165 -28.99 -20.61 -2.51
C LYS A 165 -29.87 -19.75 -3.44
N GLN A 166 -29.63 -18.44 -3.44
CA GLN A 166 -30.11 -17.52 -4.48
C GLN A 166 -29.01 -17.29 -5.51
N TYR A 167 -29.38 -16.93 -6.73
CA TYR A 167 -28.46 -16.72 -7.86
C TYR A 167 -28.92 -15.55 -8.72
N THR A 168 -27.98 -14.80 -9.30
CA THR A 168 -28.28 -13.67 -10.20
C THR A 168 -27.12 -13.39 -11.17
N PHE A 169 -27.36 -12.53 -12.16
CA PHE A 169 -26.38 -12.12 -13.16
C PHE A 169 -25.59 -10.86 -12.75
N THR A 170 -24.30 -10.80 -13.10
CA THR A 170 -23.39 -9.69 -12.77
C THR A 170 -23.50 -8.49 -13.71
N GLY A 171 -24.71 -7.97 -13.93
CA GLY A 171 -24.96 -6.87 -14.86
C GLY A 171 -26.41 -6.85 -15.34
N SER A 172 -26.66 -6.16 -16.46
CA SER A 172 -27.99 -6.10 -17.09
C SER A 172 -27.98 -6.75 -18.48
N PHE A 173 -28.00 -8.09 -18.50
CA PHE A 173 -27.98 -8.91 -19.71
C PHE A 173 -29.40 -9.21 -20.24
N GLY A 174 -30.30 -8.22 -20.19
CA GLY A 174 -31.75 -8.44 -20.41
C GLY A 174 -32.47 -9.15 -19.27
N PHE A 175 -31.79 -9.40 -18.15
CA PHE A 175 -32.32 -10.15 -16.99
C PHE A 175 -33.03 -9.25 -15.94
N ASN A 176 -32.89 -7.93 -16.05
CA ASN A 176 -33.43 -6.93 -15.11
C ASN A 176 -34.31 -5.89 -15.80
N THR A 177 -34.99 -6.24 -16.90
CA THR A 177 -35.89 -5.30 -17.59
C THR A 177 -37.20 -5.14 -16.81
N ASP A 178 -37.39 -3.97 -16.21
CA ASP A 178 -38.66 -3.51 -15.60
C ASP A 178 -39.73 -3.18 -16.67
N ASP A 179 -39.77 -3.95 -17.76
CA ASP A 179 -40.87 -3.95 -18.71
C ASP A 179 -42.09 -4.61 -18.04
N GLY A 180 -42.90 -3.77 -17.37
CA GLY A 180 -44.20 -4.14 -16.78
C GLY A 180 -45.23 -4.72 -17.75
N ASN A 181 -44.85 -4.92 -19.01
CA ASN A 181 -45.59 -5.56 -20.08
C ASN A 181 -45.19 -7.04 -20.34
N ALA A 182 -44.60 -7.72 -19.34
CA ALA A 182 -44.50 -9.19 -19.33
C ALA A 182 -45.88 -9.92 -19.33
N ALA A 183 -46.98 -9.18 -19.26
CA ALA A 183 -48.36 -9.64 -19.51
C ALA A 183 -48.95 -9.10 -20.83
N GLY A 184 -48.16 -8.44 -21.68
CA GLY A 184 -48.61 -7.66 -22.84
C GLY A 184 -48.09 -8.10 -24.21
N GLN A 185 -46.89 -8.72 -24.30
CA GLN A 185 -46.39 -9.31 -25.56
C GLN A 185 -45.77 -10.70 -25.35
N SER A 186 -45.95 -11.56 -26.35
CA SER A 186 -45.70 -13.01 -26.27
C SER A 186 -44.25 -13.40 -26.60
N GLU A 187 -43.26 -12.68 -26.05
CA GLU A 187 -41.85 -13.01 -26.23
C GLU A 187 -41.26 -13.81 -25.06
N VAL A 188 -40.44 -14.79 -25.42
CA VAL A 188 -39.60 -15.56 -24.48
C VAL A 188 -38.47 -14.66 -23.98
N PRO A 189 -38.07 -14.74 -22.69
CA PRO A 189 -36.97 -13.93 -22.19
C PRO A 189 -35.62 -14.45 -22.72
N HIS A 190 -34.73 -13.53 -23.06
CA HIS A 190 -33.42 -13.81 -23.64
C HIS A 190 -32.30 -13.26 -22.76
N LEU A 191 -31.16 -13.95 -22.74
CA LEU A 191 -29.89 -13.45 -22.25
C LEU A 191 -29.24 -12.68 -23.39
N VAL A 192 -28.92 -11.41 -23.15
CA VAL A 192 -28.38 -10.49 -24.16
C VAL A 192 -26.87 -10.40 -24.01
N LEU A 193 -26.12 -10.91 -24.98
CA LEU A 193 -24.66 -10.80 -25.03
C LEU A 193 -24.29 -9.87 -26.20
N ALA A 194 -23.67 -8.74 -25.91
CA ALA A 194 -23.38 -7.69 -26.90
C ALA A 194 -21.89 -7.63 -27.24
N LYS A 195 -21.53 -7.07 -28.39
CA LYS A 195 -20.11 -6.89 -28.78
C LYS A 195 -19.33 -6.03 -27.77
N THR A 196 -20.01 -5.13 -27.05
CA THR A 196 -19.49 -4.33 -25.93
C THR A 196 -19.53 -5.03 -24.56
N GLN A 197 -20.28 -6.13 -24.42
CA GLN A 197 -20.40 -6.92 -23.19
C GLN A 197 -20.68 -8.40 -23.55
N PRO A 198 -19.68 -9.13 -24.07
CA PRO A 198 -19.87 -10.47 -24.65
C PRO A 198 -19.88 -11.59 -23.59
N ILE A 199 -19.57 -11.29 -22.33
CA ILE A 199 -19.43 -12.26 -21.23
C ILE A 199 -20.42 -11.92 -20.11
N ALA A 200 -21.19 -12.91 -19.68
CA ALA A 200 -22.13 -12.84 -18.57
C ALA A 200 -21.82 -13.90 -17.50
N TYR A 201 -21.72 -13.50 -16.23
CA TYR A 201 -21.60 -14.42 -15.11
C TYR A 201 -22.93 -14.53 -14.36
N TYR A 202 -23.39 -15.77 -14.16
CA TYR A 202 -24.53 -16.13 -13.31
C TYR A 202 -24.00 -16.93 -12.13
N LYS A 203 -24.12 -16.39 -10.91
CA LYS A 203 -23.44 -16.93 -9.71
C LYS A 203 -24.30 -16.84 -8.46
N THR A 204 -23.88 -17.55 -7.41
CA THR A 204 -24.50 -17.46 -6.08
C THR A 204 -24.60 -16.00 -5.63
N TYR A 205 -25.82 -15.54 -5.36
CA TYR A 205 -26.06 -14.29 -4.68
C TYR A 205 -25.80 -14.48 -3.19
N LEU A 206 -24.77 -13.81 -2.69
CA LEU A 206 -24.55 -13.62 -1.26
C LEU A 206 -25.27 -12.32 -0.88
N PRO A 207 -26.27 -12.34 0.02
CA PRO A 207 -26.86 -11.11 0.53
C PRO A 207 -25.81 -10.31 1.29
N LEU A 208 -25.92 -8.99 1.26
CA LEU A 208 -25.07 -8.10 2.05
C LEU A 208 -25.46 -8.23 3.53
N GLU A 209 -24.80 -9.14 4.24
CA GLU A 209 -24.56 -8.93 5.67
C GLU A 209 -23.71 -7.65 5.80
N GLU A 210 -24.03 -6.78 6.77
CA GLU A 210 -23.13 -5.69 7.14
C GLU A 210 -21.79 -6.31 7.56
N LEU A 211 -20.66 -5.66 7.26
CA LEU A 211 -19.35 -6.22 7.54
C LEU A 211 -19.13 -6.32 9.06
N ASP A 212 -19.47 -7.48 9.62
CA ASP A 212 -19.21 -7.79 11.01
C ASP A 212 -17.70 -7.94 11.22
N ILE A 213 -17.10 -6.86 11.74
CA ILE A 213 -15.66 -6.81 12.04
C ILE A 213 -15.21 -7.91 13.01
N THR A 214 -16.12 -8.51 13.80
CA THR A 214 -15.78 -9.64 14.68
C THR A 214 -15.52 -10.94 13.92
N THR A 215 -15.92 -11.04 12.65
CA THR A 215 -15.58 -12.17 11.75
C THR A 215 -14.18 -12.05 11.15
N ILE A 216 -13.68 -10.83 10.94
CA ILE A 216 -12.38 -10.53 10.30
C ILE A 216 -11.20 -11.28 10.96
N PRO A 217 -11.08 -11.42 12.30
CA PRO A 217 -10.06 -12.25 12.95
C PRO A 217 -10.00 -13.73 12.52
N THR A 218 -11.04 -14.26 11.85
CA THR A 218 -11.05 -15.64 11.31
C THR A 218 -10.64 -15.72 9.83
N MET A 219 -10.52 -14.59 9.14
CA MET A 219 -10.17 -14.53 7.72
C MET A 219 -8.65 -14.71 7.51
N PRO A 220 -8.19 -15.53 6.54
CA PRO A 220 -6.76 -15.84 6.38
C PRO A 220 -5.84 -14.62 6.25
N LEU A 221 -6.25 -13.60 5.49
CA LEU A 221 -5.45 -12.38 5.28
C LEU A 221 -5.34 -11.47 6.52
N ALA A 222 -6.14 -11.72 7.56
CA ALA A 222 -6.07 -11.00 8.84
C ALA A 222 -5.09 -11.66 9.85
N SER A 223 -4.53 -12.82 9.52
CA SER A 223 -3.63 -13.59 10.38
C SER A 223 -2.29 -12.87 10.65
N VAL A 224 -1.57 -13.27 11.71
CA VAL A 224 -0.20 -12.76 11.96
C VAL A 224 0.73 -13.25 10.84
N GLU A 225 0.50 -14.48 10.39
CA GLU A 225 1.28 -15.25 9.45
C GLU A 225 1.25 -14.64 8.05
N SER A 226 0.05 -14.35 7.51
CA SER A 226 -0.10 -13.68 6.20
C SER A 226 0.43 -12.25 6.22
N TYR A 227 0.18 -11.50 7.30
CA TYR A 227 0.74 -10.15 7.48
C TYR A 227 2.28 -10.17 7.50
N THR A 228 2.87 -11.03 8.32
CA THR A 228 4.33 -11.17 8.44
C THR A 228 4.94 -11.64 7.11
N ALA A 229 4.27 -12.52 6.36
CA ALA A 229 4.70 -12.93 5.03
C ALA A 229 4.66 -11.78 4.01
N ALA A 230 3.60 -10.97 4.01
CA ALA A 230 3.45 -9.82 3.12
C ALA A 230 4.52 -8.74 3.42
N ILE A 231 4.71 -8.39 4.69
CA ILE A 231 5.72 -7.44 5.16
C ILE A 231 7.15 -7.92 4.83
N ASN A 232 7.46 -9.20 5.05
CA ASN A 232 8.76 -9.77 4.67
C ASN A 232 8.99 -9.79 3.15
N THR A 233 7.93 -10.02 2.35
CA THR A 233 8.00 -9.99 0.89
C THR A 233 8.26 -8.58 0.37
N PHE A 234 7.51 -7.58 0.85
CA PHE A 234 7.76 -6.17 0.55
C PHE A 234 9.18 -5.75 0.94
N SER A 235 9.60 -6.07 2.17
CA SER A 235 10.95 -5.82 2.68
C SER A 235 12.06 -6.43 1.81
N ALA A 236 11.86 -7.65 1.29
CA ALA A 236 12.79 -8.27 0.35
C ALA A 236 12.79 -7.58 -1.02
N ALA A 237 11.62 -7.20 -1.54
CA ALA A 237 11.48 -6.47 -2.80
C ALA A 237 12.10 -5.06 -2.74
N VAL A 238 12.05 -4.37 -1.59
CA VAL A 238 12.76 -3.10 -1.35
C VAL A 238 14.27 -3.28 -1.51
N LEU A 239 14.86 -4.34 -0.96
CA LEU A 239 16.29 -4.64 -1.15
C LEU A 239 16.62 -4.99 -2.61
N TYR A 240 15.74 -5.71 -3.29
CA TYR A 240 15.90 -6.01 -4.72
C TYR A 240 15.88 -4.74 -5.56
N ALA A 241 14.84 -3.92 -5.43
CA ALA A 241 14.69 -2.63 -6.13
C ALA A 241 15.86 -1.68 -5.84
N GLY A 242 16.30 -1.56 -4.58
CA GLY A 242 17.48 -0.79 -4.20
C GLY A 242 18.77 -1.32 -4.86
N THR A 243 18.98 -2.64 -4.86
CA THR A 243 20.16 -3.27 -5.49
C THR A 243 20.19 -3.07 -7.01
N GLN A 244 19.03 -3.16 -7.68
CA GLN A 244 18.90 -2.85 -9.10
C GLN A 244 19.16 -1.38 -9.39
N ALA A 245 18.60 -0.47 -8.60
CA ALA A 245 18.79 0.98 -8.77
C ALA A 245 20.24 1.44 -8.52
N LEU A 246 20.95 0.81 -7.57
CA LEU A 246 22.39 0.97 -7.37
C LEU A 246 23.18 0.50 -8.61
N SER A 247 22.90 -0.72 -9.07
CA SER A 247 23.59 -1.34 -10.22
C SER A 247 23.38 -0.53 -11.51
N ALA A 248 22.17 -0.01 -11.72
CA ALA A 248 21.83 0.86 -12.84
C ALA A 248 22.32 2.31 -12.69
N LYS A 249 22.89 2.70 -11.53
CA LYS A 249 23.29 4.08 -11.19
C LYS A 249 22.15 5.10 -11.33
N ARG A 250 20.92 4.70 -10.95
CA ARG A 250 19.68 5.48 -11.07
C ARG A 250 18.87 5.53 -9.76
N ILE A 251 19.54 5.38 -8.62
CA ILE A 251 18.87 5.37 -7.31
C ILE A 251 18.47 6.78 -6.87
N THR A 252 17.26 6.91 -6.33
CA THR A 252 16.77 8.15 -5.70
C THR A 252 17.22 8.23 -4.24
N GLU A 253 17.17 9.42 -3.63
CA GLU A 253 17.47 9.54 -2.20
C GLU A 253 16.50 8.71 -1.34
N LYS A 254 15.20 8.69 -1.65
CA LYS A 254 14.20 7.86 -0.94
C LYS A 254 14.54 6.38 -1.04
N THR A 255 14.76 5.87 -2.25
CA THR A 255 15.04 4.45 -2.50
C THR A 255 16.36 4.00 -1.84
N LEU A 256 17.39 4.86 -1.85
CA LEU A 256 18.64 4.59 -1.15
C LEU A 256 18.45 4.59 0.38
N THR A 257 17.64 5.52 0.90
CA THR A 257 17.33 5.62 2.32
C THR A 257 16.60 4.38 2.82
N ALA A 258 15.58 3.92 2.09
CA ALA A 258 14.88 2.66 2.35
C ALA A 258 15.83 1.44 2.31
N TYR A 259 16.71 1.36 1.30
CA TYR A 259 17.70 0.29 1.17
C TYR A 259 18.67 0.23 2.38
N ILE A 260 19.20 1.38 2.82
CA ILE A 260 20.10 1.44 3.98
C ILE A 260 19.36 1.10 5.27
N ALA A 261 18.14 1.61 5.45
CA ALA A 261 17.31 1.33 6.63
C ALA A 261 16.99 -0.18 6.75
N GLU A 262 16.62 -0.81 5.63
CA GLU A 262 16.32 -2.24 5.59
C GLU A 262 17.57 -3.11 5.80
N MET A 263 18.70 -2.77 5.16
CA MET A 263 19.97 -3.43 5.43
C MET A 263 20.42 -3.23 6.89
N GLY A 264 20.15 -2.08 7.49
CA GLY A 264 20.36 -1.81 8.91
C GLY A 264 19.55 -2.74 9.79
N GLN A 265 18.23 -2.83 9.55
CA GLN A 265 17.31 -3.70 10.28
C GLN A 265 17.73 -5.18 10.22
N ARG A 266 18.32 -5.61 9.11
CA ARG A 266 18.91 -6.97 8.94
C ARG A 266 20.33 -7.13 9.49
N GLY A 267 20.84 -6.17 10.27
CA GLY A 267 22.18 -6.21 10.88
C GLY A 267 23.35 -6.00 9.90
N ARG A 268 23.08 -5.55 8.67
CA ARG A 268 24.05 -5.41 7.56
C ARG A 268 24.41 -3.96 7.23
N PHE A 269 24.16 -3.01 8.13
CA PHE A 269 24.39 -1.57 7.92
C PHE A 269 25.77 -1.23 7.34
N ALA A 270 26.86 -1.81 7.88
CA ALA A 270 28.22 -1.57 7.39
C ALA A 270 28.34 -1.92 5.89
N GLY A 271 27.87 -3.10 5.49
CA GLY A 271 27.84 -3.54 4.10
C GLY A 271 26.91 -2.71 3.21
N ALA A 272 25.91 -2.02 3.76
CA ALA A 272 25.08 -1.07 3.02
C ALA A 272 25.84 0.22 2.70
N ILE A 273 26.58 0.77 3.66
CA ILE A 273 27.44 1.95 3.46
C ILE A 273 28.63 1.64 2.53
N GLU A 274 29.14 0.40 2.55
CA GLU A 274 30.14 -0.08 1.58
C GLU A 274 29.57 -0.27 0.17
N SER A 275 28.37 -0.86 0.04
CA SER A 275 27.70 -1.10 -1.26
C SER A 275 27.15 0.20 -1.87
N ALA A 276 26.79 1.17 -1.03
CA ALA A 276 26.30 2.47 -1.41
C ALA A 276 27.03 3.57 -0.61
N PRO A 277 28.26 3.96 -1.02
CA PRO A 277 29.01 5.01 -0.36
C PRO A 277 28.44 6.40 -0.69
N ALA A 278 28.89 7.45 0.01
CA ALA A 278 28.34 8.82 -0.09
C ALA A 278 28.48 9.48 -1.49
N GLN A 279 29.24 8.86 -2.41
CA GLN A 279 29.40 9.25 -3.81
C GLN A 279 28.25 8.75 -4.71
N THR A 280 27.47 7.77 -4.26
CA THR A 280 26.30 7.22 -4.98
C THR A 280 25.22 8.29 -5.24
N LEU A 281 25.11 9.29 -4.35
CA LEU A 281 24.30 10.49 -4.57
C LEU A 281 25.21 11.73 -4.65
N ALA A 282 25.08 12.47 -5.75
CA ALA A 282 25.72 13.77 -5.91
C ALA A 282 25.33 14.72 -4.75
N ARG A 283 26.28 15.54 -4.27
CA ARG A 283 26.10 16.33 -3.02
C ARG A 283 24.91 17.29 -3.08
N ASN A 284 24.54 17.77 -4.27
CA ASN A 284 23.38 18.63 -4.52
C ASN A 284 22.03 17.89 -4.59
N VAL A 285 22.03 16.56 -4.62
CA VAL A 285 20.83 15.70 -4.59
C VAL A 285 20.53 15.22 -3.17
N ARG A 286 21.53 15.22 -2.28
CA ARG A 286 21.36 14.84 -0.87
C ARG A 286 20.68 15.96 -0.08
N THR A 287 19.55 15.65 0.54
CA THR A 287 18.80 16.54 1.42
C THR A 287 19.06 16.21 2.89
N TYR A 288 18.17 16.62 3.79
CA TYR A 288 18.21 16.16 5.17
C TYR A 288 17.88 14.67 5.32
N LEU A 289 17.26 14.04 4.32
CA LEU A 289 16.86 12.63 4.39
C LEU A 289 18.09 11.72 4.53
N SER A 290 19.06 11.72 3.60
CA SER A 290 20.25 10.86 3.72
C SER A 290 21.34 11.38 4.66
N ASN A 291 21.13 12.54 5.31
CA ASN A 291 22.14 13.18 6.16
C ASN A 291 22.56 12.39 7.42
N PRO A 292 21.73 11.52 8.04
CA PRO A 292 22.18 10.73 9.19
C PRO A 292 23.22 9.65 8.84
N PHE A 293 23.27 9.23 7.57
CA PHE A 293 24.23 8.25 7.05
C PHE A 293 25.51 8.91 6.51
N TYR A 294 25.37 10.01 5.76
CA TYR A 294 26.45 10.60 4.95
C TYR A 294 26.93 11.97 5.43
N GLY A 295 26.40 12.48 6.53
CA GLY A 295 26.67 13.82 7.02
C GLY A 295 26.15 14.90 6.08
N ASN A 296 26.87 16.02 6.03
CA ASN A 296 26.41 17.30 5.51
C ASN A 296 25.28 17.91 6.38
N ILE A 297 25.25 17.60 7.67
CA ILE A 297 24.14 17.96 8.57
C ILE A 297 24.04 19.46 8.82
N GLN A 298 25.16 20.20 8.78
CA GLN A 298 25.11 21.66 8.87
C GLN A 298 24.50 22.34 7.63
N GLU A 299 24.80 21.87 6.41
CA GLU A 299 24.32 22.47 5.17
C GLU A 299 22.87 22.06 4.86
N THR A 300 22.55 20.77 4.99
CA THR A 300 21.24 20.21 4.61
C THR A 300 20.11 20.60 5.57
N HIS A 301 20.44 21.05 6.78
CA HIS A 301 19.47 21.47 7.80
C HIS A 301 18.52 22.59 7.31
N ALA A 302 18.95 23.46 6.40
CA ALA A 302 18.06 24.48 5.82
C ALA A 302 16.84 23.86 5.12
N GLY A 303 16.97 22.67 4.53
CA GLY A 303 15.85 21.93 3.93
C GLY A 303 14.87 21.37 4.96
N LEU A 304 15.39 20.84 6.09
CA LEU A 304 14.56 20.33 7.20
C LEU A 304 13.77 21.47 7.85
N ALA A 305 14.45 22.58 8.18
CA ALA A 305 13.81 23.76 8.76
C ALA A 305 12.76 24.39 7.81
N ALA A 306 12.95 24.31 6.49
CA ALA A 306 11.95 24.73 5.52
C ALA A 306 10.73 23.79 5.48
N ASP A 307 10.94 22.47 5.64
CA ASP A 307 9.83 21.50 5.71
C ASP A 307 9.01 21.63 6.99
N ASP A 308 9.68 21.72 8.13
CA ASP A 308 9.04 22.01 9.42
C ASP A 308 8.30 23.36 9.40
N THR A 309 8.78 24.35 8.64
CA THR A 309 8.09 25.63 8.47
C THR A 309 6.80 25.47 7.66
N ARG A 310 6.86 24.82 6.48
CA ARG A 310 5.66 24.52 5.68
C ARG A 310 4.60 23.75 6.48
N LYS A 311 5.03 22.74 7.26
CA LYS A 311 4.14 21.94 8.11
C LYS A 311 3.48 22.80 9.20
N ARG A 312 4.26 23.61 9.94
CA ARG A 312 3.72 24.52 10.98
C ARG A 312 2.73 25.53 10.41
N GLU A 313 3.02 26.11 9.25
CA GLU A 313 2.13 27.06 8.56
C GLU A 313 0.85 26.37 8.08
N ARG A 314 0.96 25.19 7.45
CA ARG A 314 -0.18 24.37 7.02
C ARG A 314 -1.08 23.99 8.20
N TYR A 315 -0.50 23.52 9.32
CA TYR A 315 -1.27 23.13 10.50
C TYR A 315 -1.91 24.34 11.19
N ALA A 316 -1.21 25.48 11.25
CA ALA A 316 -1.78 26.72 11.78
C ALA A 316 -2.99 27.22 10.96
N ALA A 317 -2.94 27.12 9.63
CA ALA A 317 -4.07 27.45 8.77
C ALA A 317 -5.26 26.50 9.01
N LEU A 318 -5.04 25.19 8.97
CA LEU A 318 -6.09 24.19 9.20
C LEU A 318 -6.76 24.32 10.58
N LEU A 319 -6.01 24.69 11.63
CA LEU A 319 -6.53 24.95 12.98
C LEU A 319 -7.25 26.30 13.13
N ALA A 320 -6.95 27.27 12.27
CA ALA A 320 -7.67 28.54 12.20
C ALA A 320 -9.00 28.40 11.44
N ASP A 321 -9.00 27.60 10.36
CA ASP A 321 -10.17 27.29 9.53
C ASP A 321 -11.08 26.19 10.13
N ASP A 322 -10.75 25.67 11.32
CA ASP A 322 -11.42 24.54 11.98
C ASP A 322 -11.56 23.28 11.07
N SER A 323 -10.56 23.05 10.21
CA SER A 323 -10.58 22.04 9.16
C SER A 323 -10.21 20.65 9.65
N LEU A 324 -11.08 19.67 9.38
CA LEU A 324 -10.90 18.27 9.80
C LEU A 324 -9.76 17.55 9.06
N ALA A 325 -9.27 18.12 7.95
CA ALA A 325 -8.09 17.62 7.25
C ALA A 325 -6.79 17.70 8.08
N ILE A 326 -6.80 18.36 9.24
CA ILE A 326 -5.69 18.29 10.20
C ILE A 326 -5.44 16.85 10.69
N PHE A 327 -6.48 16.01 10.76
CA PHE A 327 -6.38 14.60 11.17
C PHE A 327 -5.85 13.68 10.05
N GLU A 328 -5.62 14.20 8.84
CA GLU A 328 -5.05 13.44 7.72
C GLU A 328 -3.51 13.41 7.75
N TYR A 329 -2.88 14.08 8.72
CA TYR A 329 -1.44 14.15 8.92
C TYR A 329 -0.98 13.28 10.09
N GLU A 330 0.04 12.46 9.85
CA GLU A 330 0.72 11.58 10.82
C GLU A 330 1.56 12.37 11.84
N ASP A 331 1.90 11.75 12.98
CA ASP A 331 2.72 12.30 14.07
C ASP A 331 2.24 13.66 14.61
N LEU A 332 0.94 13.99 14.49
CA LEU A 332 0.43 15.34 14.75
C LEU A 332 0.73 15.84 16.18
N ILE A 333 0.52 15.01 17.21
CA ILE A 333 0.76 15.38 18.61
C ILE A 333 2.26 15.49 18.92
N PRO A 334 3.13 14.51 18.58
CA PRO A 334 4.58 14.68 18.66
C PRO A 334 5.09 15.93 17.92
N PHE A 335 4.64 16.16 16.69
CA PHE A 335 5.06 17.30 15.88
C PHE A 335 4.65 18.63 16.51
N LEU A 336 3.40 18.77 16.97
CA LEU A 336 2.93 20.01 17.60
C LEU A 336 3.55 20.23 19.00
N THR A 337 3.97 19.17 19.69
CA THR A 337 4.73 19.25 20.96
C THR A 337 6.16 19.74 20.74
N ASP A 338 6.85 19.22 19.72
CA ASP A 338 8.28 19.48 19.50
C ASP A 338 8.60 20.66 18.57
N ARG A 339 7.67 21.00 17.67
CA ARG A 339 7.87 21.98 16.59
C ARG A 339 6.74 22.99 16.50
N GLY A 340 5.56 22.67 17.03
CA GLY A 340 4.43 23.58 17.10
C GLY A 340 4.60 24.70 18.12
N THR A 341 3.50 25.36 18.45
CA THR A 341 3.43 26.26 19.61
C THR A 341 2.46 25.68 20.63
N ARG A 342 2.60 26.06 21.91
CA ARG A 342 1.61 25.73 22.95
C ARG A 342 0.18 26.08 22.50
N ARG A 343 0.01 27.23 21.85
CA ARG A 343 -1.27 27.66 21.29
C ARG A 343 -1.78 26.68 20.23
N SER A 344 -0.92 26.12 19.37
CA SER A 344 -1.32 25.15 18.34
C SER A 344 -1.91 23.86 18.95
N ILE A 345 -1.34 23.39 20.06
CA ILE A 345 -1.92 22.27 20.85
C ILE A 345 -3.25 22.66 21.48
N GLU A 346 -3.35 23.86 22.07
CA GLU A 346 -4.58 24.37 22.69
C GLU A 346 -5.70 24.61 21.65
N ASP A 347 -5.36 25.06 20.44
CA ASP A 347 -6.27 25.21 19.29
C ASP A 347 -6.70 23.84 18.71
N LEU A 348 -5.83 22.81 18.71
CA LEU A 348 -6.21 21.43 18.35
C LEU A 348 -7.22 20.83 19.33
N PHE A 349 -6.97 20.94 20.65
CA PHE A 349 -7.94 20.47 21.65
C PHE A 349 -9.24 21.30 21.64
N ARG A 350 -9.19 22.59 21.27
CA ARG A 350 -10.39 23.42 21.01
C ARG A 350 -11.19 22.92 19.81
N LEU A 351 -10.54 22.42 18.75
CA LEU A 351 -11.22 21.83 17.59
C LEU A 351 -11.89 20.50 17.95
N ILE A 352 -11.19 19.62 18.67
CA ILE A 352 -11.70 18.32 19.12
C ILE A 352 -12.91 18.50 20.06
N GLY A 353 -12.84 19.44 21.00
CA GLY A 353 -13.93 19.73 21.95
C GLY A 353 -15.22 20.31 21.36
N LYS A 354 -15.31 20.46 20.03
CA LYS A 354 -16.53 20.82 19.28
C LYS A 354 -16.76 19.95 18.04
N LEU A 355 -16.10 18.79 17.97
CA LEU A 355 -16.08 17.93 16.80
C LEU A 355 -17.36 17.08 16.69
N GLU A 356 -18.12 17.29 15.62
CA GLU A 356 -19.21 16.39 15.23
C GLU A 356 -18.63 15.22 14.41
N ALA A 357 -18.55 14.02 15.00
CA ALA A 357 -17.94 12.86 14.33
C ALA A 357 -18.63 12.45 13.01
N SER A 358 -19.90 12.81 12.82
CA SER A 358 -20.64 12.65 11.56
C SER A 358 -19.99 13.36 10.36
N ARG A 359 -19.20 14.41 10.60
CA ARG A 359 -18.49 15.19 9.57
C ARG A 359 -17.16 14.57 9.14
N LEU A 360 -16.66 13.54 9.83
CA LEU A 360 -15.39 12.89 9.52
C LEU A 360 -15.52 11.97 8.29
N ASN A 361 -14.47 11.93 7.47
CA ASN A 361 -14.21 10.80 6.58
C ASN A 361 -13.47 9.66 7.34
N ALA A 362 -13.23 8.51 6.71
CA ALA A 362 -12.63 7.35 7.38
C ALA A 362 -11.16 7.60 7.78
N ARG A 363 -10.38 8.26 6.92
CA ARG A 363 -8.97 8.62 7.21
C ARG A 363 -8.85 9.63 8.36
N GLN A 364 -9.79 10.58 8.46
CA GLN A 364 -9.88 11.55 9.55
C GLN A 364 -10.34 10.89 10.85
N ALA A 365 -11.30 9.97 10.79
CA ALA A 365 -11.71 9.17 11.94
C ALA A 365 -10.54 8.34 12.49
N ALA A 366 -9.78 7.67 11.62
CA ALA A 366 -8.53 6.99 12.01
C ALA A 366 -7.52 7.97 12.62
N GLY A 367 -7.29 9.12 11.99
CA GLY A 367 -6.40 10.17 12.51
C GLY A 367 -6.79 10.69 13.90
N LEU A 368 -8.08 10.74 14.24
CA LEU A 368 -8.51 11.09 15.59
C LEU A 368 -8.16 9.99 16.62
N LEU A 369 -8.16 8.71 16.22
CA LEU A 369 -7.68 7.60 17.05
C LEU A 369 -6.16 7.70 17.31
N GLU A 370 -5.38 8.13 16.32
CA GLU A 370 -3.95 8.44 16.49
C GLU A 370 -3.73 9.60 17.46
N VAL A 371 -4.45 10.71 17.28
CA VAL A 371 -4.38 11.87 18.20
C VAL A 371 -4.79 11.47 19.62
N TRP A 372 -5.74 10.55 19.79
CA TRP A 372 -6.09 9.97 21.10
C TRP A 372 -4.97 9.10 21.69
N LEU A 373 -4.38 8.19 20.89
CA LEU A 373 -3.25 7.34 21.30
C LEU A 373 -2.07 8.18 21.79
N ASP A 374 -1.69 9.21 21.05
CA ASP A 374 -0.58 10.09 21.41
C ASP A 374 -0.97 10.98 22.61
N SER A 375 -2.20 11.52 22.64
CA SER A 375 -2.68 12.31 23.80
C SER A 375 -2.65 11.49 25.09
N ALA A 376 -2.88 10.17 25.06
CA ALA A 376 -2.76 9.32 26.24
C ALA A 376 -1.33 9.26 26.83
N HIS A 377 -0.30 9.65 26.06
CA HIS A 377 1.09 9.72 26.48
C HIS A 377 1.57 11.16 26.75
N TYR A 378 1.26 12.11 25.86
CA TYR A 378 1.73 13.50 25.94
C TYR A 378 0.83 14.43 26.77
N TYR A 379 -0.48 14.17 26.78
CA TYR A 379 -1.51 15.03 27.40
C TYR A 379 -2.61 14.20 28.08
N PRO A 380 -2.26 13.32 29.04
CA PRO A 380 -3.20 12.35 29.61
C PRO A 380 -4.42 13.00 30.28
N GLU A 381 -4.32 14.26 30.72
CA GLU A 381 -5.43 15.04 31.26
C GLU A 381 -6.49 15.41 30.21
N ARG A 382 -6.19 15.23 28.92
CA ARG A 382 -7.11 15.48 27.78
C ARG A 382 -7.86 14.25 27.31
N LYS A 383 -7.55 13.06 27.84
CA LYS A 383 -8.14 11.79 27.37
C LYS A 383 -9.68 11.78 27.40
N ALA A 384 -10.29 12.46 28.36
CA ALA A 384 -11.74 12.60 28.50
C ALA A 384 -12.42 13.34 27.32
N LEU A 385 -11.69 14.14 26.52
CA LEU A 385 -12.23 14.82 25.34
C LEU A 385 -12.64 13.87 24.20
N PHE A 386 -12.25 12.59 24.28
CA PHE A 386 -12.40 11.62 23.20
C PHE A 386 -13.41 10.51 23.52
N GLU A 387 -13.90 10.39 24.76
CA GLU A 387 -14.63 9.20 25.24
C GLU A 387 -15.90 8.92 24.41
N ASP A 388 -16.70 9.95 24.10
CA ASP A 388 -17.86 9.84 23.21
C ASP A 388 -17.49 9.76 21.72
N LEU A 389 -16.26 10.13 21.34
CA LEU A 389 -15.81 10.19 19.94
C LEU A 389 -15.22 8.86 19.45
N LEU A 390 -14.58 8.05 20.31
CA LEU A 390 -13.97 6.77 19.88
C LEU A 390 -15.00 5.82 19.22
N PRO A 391 -16.19 5.53 19.81
CA PRO A 391 -17.14 4.60 19.21
C PRO A 391 -17.72 5.12 17.90
N LEU A 392 -17.78 6.44 17.72
CA LEU A 392 -18.24 7.09 16.49
C LEU A 392 -17.19 7.00 15.39
N CYS A 393 -15.90 7.16 15.72
CA CYS A 393 -14.79 6.93 14.78
C CYS A 393 -14.68 5.45 14.39
N GLU A 394 -14.77 4.54 15.35
CA GLU A 394 -14.82 3.09 15.11
C GLU A 394 -15.95 2.73 14.15
N LYS A 395 -17.18 3.21 14.43
CA LYS A 395 -18.33 3.01 13.54
C LYS A 395 -18.07 3.59 12.14
N LYS A 396 -17.57 4.83 12.04
CA LYS A 396 -17.30 5.50 10.76
C LYS A 396 -16.29 4.73 9.91
N ILE A 397 -15.26 4.16 10.53
CA ILE A 397 -14.27 3.31 9.87
C ILE A 397 -14.94 2.03 9.36
N THR A 398 -15.71 1.32 10.19
CA THR A 398 -16.45 0.11 9.80
C THR A 398 -17.41 0.34 8.62
N GLU A 399 -18.17 1.44 8.63
CA GLU A 399 -19.07 1.83 7.53
C GLU A 399 -18.33 2.12 6.21
N SER A 400 -17.01 2.33 6.27
CA SER A 400 -16.13 2.70 5.16
C SER A 400 -15.23 1.54 4.69
N LEU A 401 -15.37 0.35 5.28
CA LEU A 401 -14.64 -0.86 4.89
C LEU A 401 -15.35 -1.61 3.76
N LEU A 402 -14.59 -2.07 2.78
CA LEU A 402 -15.07 -2.84 1.63
C LEU A 402 -14.37 -4.21 1.59
N LEU A 403 -15.17 -5.28 1.63
CA LEU A 403 -14.69 -6.65 1.43
C LEU A 403 -14.85 -7.02 -0.05
N ILE A 404 -13.74 -7.23 -0.76
CA ILE A 404 -13.67 -7.42 -2.22
C ILE A 404 -12.66 -8.53 -2.53
N ASP A 405 -13.10 -9.62 -3.16
CA ASP A 405 -12.28 -10.76 -3.61
C ASP A 405 -11.25 -11.23 -2.55
N GLU A 406 -11.82 -11.56 -1.38
CA GLU A 406 -11.15 -11.96 -0.12
C GLU A 406 -10.24 -10.89 0.51
N GLY A 407 -10.01 -9.75 -0.14
CA GLY A 407 -9.30 -8.61 0.40
C GLY A 407 -10.21 -7.62 1.13
N LEU A 408 -9.63 -6.88 2.08
CA LEU A 408 -10.28 -5.79 2.80
C LEU A 408 -9.63 -4.47 2.39
N TYR A 409 -10.46 -3.46 2.11
CA TYR A 409 -10.03 -2.14 1.65
C TYR A 409 -10.78 -1.04 2.40
N LEU A 410 -10.25 0.18 2.41
CA LEU A 410 -10.87 1.35 3.03
C LEU A 410 -11.18 2.39 1.95
N SER A 411 -12.42 2.88 1.91
CA SER A 411 -12.86 3.89 0.93
C SER A 411 -13.72 4.95 1.62
N ASN A 412 -13.41 6.23 1.38
CA ASN A 412 -14.14 7.35 2.01
C ASN A 412 -15.55 7.57 1.42
N ASP A 413 -15.79 7.09 0.21
CA ASP A 413 -17.02 7.30 -0.59
C ASP A 413 -17.66 6.00 -1.12
N GLY A 414 -16.96 4.87 -1.00
CA GLY A 414 -17.35 3.58 -1.57
C GLY A 414 -17.01 3.40 -3.06
N ALA A 415 -16.36 4.39 -3.68
CA ALA A 415 -16.05 4.42 -5.11
C ALA A 415 -14.54 4.43 -5.41
N TYR A 416 -13.72 5.04 -4.55
CA TYR A 416 -12.25 5.05 -4.70
C TYR A 416 -11.54 4.66 -3.40
N ILE A 417 -10.49 3.84 -3.55
CA ILE A 417 -9.59 3.41 -2.47
C ILE A 417 -8.25 4.12 -2.70
N ASP A 418 -7.95 5.14 -1.89
CA ASP A 418 -6.62 5.78 -1.90
C ASP A 418 -5.63 4.89 -1.12
N SER A 419 -4.57 4.44 -1.80
CA SER A 419 -3.58 3.53 -1.20
C SER A 419 -2.85 4.16 -0.02
N THR A 420 -2.54 5.46 -0.08
CA THR A 420 -1.80 6.15 1.00
C THR A 420 -2.71 6.32 2.23
N ALA A 421 -3.95 6.77 2.02
CA ALA A 421 -4.91 6.94 3.10
C ALA A 421 -5.29 5.60 3.75
N ALA A 422 -5.42 4.52 2.97
CA ALA A 422 -5.70 3.18 3.49
C ALA A 422 -4.51 2.60 4.26
N LEU A 423 -3.27 2.75 3.78
CA LEU A 423 -2.06 2.33 4.49
C LEU A 423 -1.88 3.07 5.83
N ALA A 424 -1.98 4.41 5.81
CA ALA A 424 -1.87 5.23 7.01
C ALA A 424 -2.95 4.87 8.05
N SER A 425 -4.21 4.72 7.61
CA SER A 425 -5.30 4.30 8.49
C SER A 425 -5.05 2.90 9.08
N ALA A 426 -4.49 1.97 8.31
CA ALA A 426 -4.18 0.62 8.79
C ALA A 426 -3.06 0.63 9.84
N GLN A 427 -2.01 1.44 9.69
CA GLN A 427 -0.97 1.58 10.73
C GLN A 427 -1.54 2.14 12.03
N ILE A 428 -2.41 3.14 11.94
CA ILE A 428 -3.09 3.69 13.12
C ILE A 428 -3.99 2.63 13.78
N LEU A 429 -4.75 1.85 13.00
CA LEU A 429 -5.57 0.75 13.51
C LEU A 429 -4.74 -0.39 14.14
N MET A 430 -3.51 -0.62 13.68
CA MET A 430 -2.57 -1.57 14.29
C MET A 430 -2.17 -1.11 15.70
N ARG A 431 -1.79 0.17 15.84
CA ARG A 431 -1.47 0.82 17.13
C ARG A 431 -2.69 0.86 18.05
N TYR A 432 -3.86 1.22 17.52
CA TYR A 432 -5.11 1.37 18.26
C TYR A 432 -5.62 0.02 18.80
N GLY A 433 -5.61 -1.01 17.96
CA GLY A 433 -6.03 -2.35 18.34
C GLY A 433 -5.14 -3.00 19.41
N ALA A 434 -3.86 -2.63 19.49
CA ALA A 434 -2.96 -3.08 20.55
C ALA A 434 -3.35 -2.52 21.93
N VAL A 435 -4.09 -1.41 21.98
CA VAL A 435 -4.51 -0.74 23.23
C VAL A 435 -5.98 -1.02 23.58
N GLN A 436 -6.87 -1.11 22.58
CA GLN A 436 -8.33 -1.20 22.80
C GLN A 436 -8.93 -2.57 22.47
N SER A 437 -8.66 -3.12 21.27
CA SER A 437 -9.25 -4.38 20.83
C SER A 437 -8.42 -5.07 19.74
N PRO A 438 -8.02 -6.35 19.94
CA PRO A 438 -7.32 -7.15 18.91
C PRO A 438 -8.07 -7.28 17.58
N VAL A 439 -9.39 -7.04 17.55
CA VAL A 439 -10.18 -6.98 16.32
C VAL A 439 -9.63 -5.92 15.36
N TRP A 440 -9.29 -4.73 15.87
CA TRP A 440 -8.70 -3.66 15.05
C TRP A 440 -7.30 -4.00 14.54
N GLN A 441 -6.53 -4.84 15.26
CA GLN A 441 -5.28 -5.37 14.74
C GLN A 441 -5.52 -6.38 13.60
N SER A 442 -6.61 -7.16 13.64
CA SER A 442 -7.01 -8.04 12.54
C SER A 442 -7.45 -7.24 11.31
N VAL A 443 -8.25 -6.17 11.50
CA VAL A 443 -8.62 -5.21 10.44
C VAL A 443 -7.37 -4.58 9.81
N ALA A 444 -6.44 -4.06 10.62
CA ALA A 444 -5.19 -3.47 10.17
C ALA A 444 -4.32 -4.44 9.35
N ARG A 445 -4.11 -5.65 9.87
CA ARG A 445 -3.38 -6.73 9.17
C ARG A 445 -4.04 -7.08 7.84
N MET A 446 -5.36 -7.15 7.79
CA MET A 446 -6.09 -7.48 6.57
C MET A 446 -6.03 -6.36 5.52
N LEU A 447 -6.16 -5.10 5.92
CA LEU A 447 -5.97 -3.93 5.04
C LEU A 447 -4.56 -3.94 4.41
N LEU A 448 -3.52 -4.06 5.25
CA LEU A 448 -2.12 -4.08 4.82
C LEU A 448 -1.83 -5.28 3.89
N THR A 449 -2.26 -6.48 4.27
CA THR A 449 -2.06 -7.70 3.47
C THR A 449 -2.80 -7.64 2.14
N SER A 450 -3.99 -7.03 2.09
CA SER A 450 -4.80 -6.92 0.87
C SER A 450 -4.18 -5.97 -0.14
N LEU A 451 -3.69 -4.79 0.31
CA LEU A 451 -2.99 -3.85 -0.56
C LEU A 451 -1.63 -4.43 -1.03
N LEU A 452 -0.88 -5.08 -0.14
CA LEU A 452 0.45 -5.63 -0.49
C LEU A 452 0.41 -6.76 -1.54
N ARG A 453 -0.75 -7.40 -1.79
CA ARG A 453 -0.95 -8.31 -2.94
C ARG A 453 -0.61 -7.66 -4.29
N TYR A 454 -0.73 -6.34 -4.38
CA TYR A 454 -0.47 -5.55 -5.60
C TYR A 454 0.93 -4.94 -5.66
N SER A 455 1.82 -5.23 -4.69
CA SER A 455 3.12 -4.56 -4.57
C SER A 455 4.22 -5.07 -5.53
N GLY A 456 4.04 -6.26 -6.11
CA GLY A 456 4.95 -6.86 -7.10
C GLY A 456 6.40 -7.07 -6.64
N GLU A 457 7.29 -7.38 -7.58
CA GLU A 457 8.74 -7.54 -7.34
C GLU A 457 9.47 -6.19 -7.18
N SER A 458 8.83 -5.09 -7.60
CA SER A 458 9.36 -3.73 -7.54
C SER A 458 9.17 -3.04 -6.18
N ALA A 459 8.42 -3.65 -5.25
CA ALA A 459 7.93 -3.02 -4.03
C ALA A 459 7.18 -1.69 -4.30
N GLY A 460 6.39 -1.65 -5.38
CA GLY A 460 5.63 -0.47 -5.81
C GLY A 460 4.13 -0.77 -5.91
N LEU A 461 3.29 0.20 -5.55
CA LEU A 461 1.84 0.03 -5.42
C LEU A 461 1.10 1.08 -6.30
N PRO A 462 -0.04 0.77 -6.93
CA PRO A 462 -0.91 1.78 -7.52
C PRO A 462 -1.25 2.90 -6.52
N ILE A 463 -1.40 4.15 -6.98
CA ILE A 463 -1.79 5.26 -6.10
C ILE A 463 -3.18 5.05 -5.45
N GLY A 464 -4.02 4.26 -6.09
CA GLY A 464 -5.28 3.79 -5.55
C GLY A 464 -5.97 2.79 -6.46
N PHE A 465 -7.24 2.53 -6.17
CA PHE A 465 -8.07 1.59 -6.92
C PHE A 465 -9.49 2.15 -7.06
N THR A 466 -10.03 2.13 -8.29
CA THR A 466 -11.45 2.39 -8.52
C THR A 466 -12.25 1.14 -8.18
N VAL A 467 -13.28 1.29 -7.36
CA VAL A 467 -14.24 0.23 -7.03
C VAL A 467 -15.20 0.07 -8.19
N THR A 468 -15.28 -1.13 -8.76
CA THR A 468 -16.11 -1.43 -9.94
C THR A 468 -17.27 -2.35 -9.60
N GLY A 469 -18.29 -2.37 -10.45
CA GLY A 469 -19.53 -3.09 -10.16
C GLY A 469 -20.41 -2.35 -9.15
N SER A 470 -21.02 -3.08 -8.22
CA SER A 470 -21.95 -2.55 -7.23
C SER A 470 -22.23 -3.57 -6.13
N LYS A 471 -22.87 -3.14 -5.04
CA LYS A 471 -23.47 -4.02 -4.00
C LYS A 471 -24.37 -5.13 -4.58
N SER A 472 -24.83 -4.98 -5.83
CA SER A 472 -25.83 -5.81 -6.49
C SER A 472 -25.30 -6.66 -7.67
N THR A 473 -23.98 -6.65 -7.91
CA THR A 473 -23.31 -7.37 -9.01
C THR A 473 -22.03 -8.08 -8.57
N GLN A 474 -21.75 -8.09 -7.26
CA GLN A 474 -20.40 -8.10 -6.66
C GLN A 474 -19.63 -6.80 -6.96
N LEU A 475 -18.80 -6.40 -5.99
CA LEU A 475 -17.80 -5.34 -6.13
C LEU A 475 -16.51 -5.97 -6.69
N GLY A 476 -15.82 -5.25 -7.55
CA GLY A 476 -14.44 -5.52 -7.95
C GLY A 476 -13.56 -4.30 -7.68
N ILE A 477 -12.27 -4.41 -7.97
CA ILE A 477 -11.36 -3.25 -8.01
C ILE A 477 -10.53 -3.26 -9.28
N THR A 478 -10.24 -2.05 -9.78
CA THR A 478 -9.34 -1.80 -10.89
C THR A 478 -8.29 -0.80 -10.43
N ALA A 479 -7.01 -1.14 -10.59
CA ALA A 479 -5.91 -0.27 -10.18
C ALA A 479 -5.94 1.05 -10.96
N ASP A 480 -5.65 2.15 -10.27
CA ASP A 480 -5.35 3.44 -10.91
C ASP A 480 -3.93 3.38 -11.49
N ASP A 481 -3.83 3.43 -12.82
CA ASP A 481 -2.57 3.35 -13.57
C ASP A 481 -1.97 4.73 -13.88
N SER A 482 -2.60 5.83 -13.44
CA SER A 482 -2.07 7.19 -13.63
C SER A 482 -0.82 7.47 -12.78
N GLY A 483 -0.52 6.63 -11.79
CA GLY A 483 0.72 6.66 -11.03
C GLY A 483 0.97 5.43 -10.15
N MET A 484 2.23 5.26 -9.72
CA MET A 484 2.61 4.29 -8.70
C MET A 484 3.41 4.95 -7.59
N LEU A 485 3.14 4.50 -6.36
CA LEU A 485 3.94 4.76 -5.16
C LEU A 485 5.18 3.87 -5.21
N ASP A 486 6.37 4.47 -5.26
CA ASP A 486 7.64 3.72 -5.34
C ASP A 486 8.06 3.14 -3.98
N ALA A 487 8.95 2.15 -4.00
CA ALA A 487 9.48 1.49 -2.80
C ALA A 487 10.04 2.45 -1.75
N GLY A 488 10.69 3.55 -2.16
CA GLY A 488 11.20 4.59 -1.27
C GLY A 488 10.14 5.54 -0.71
N THR A 489 8.99 5.66 -1.37
CA THR A 489 7.81 6.37 -0.85
C THR A 489 7.00 5.48 0.09
N LEU A 490 6.85 4.20 -0.23
CA LEU A 490 6.10 3.22 0.58
C LEU A 490 6.85 2.76 1.84
N TYR A 491 8.19 2.72 1.83
CA TYR A 491 8.96 2.18 2.96
C TYR A 491 8.62 2.81 4.33
N PRO A 492 8.64 4.15 4.51
CA PRO A 492 8.28 4.75 5.81
C PRO A 492 6.82 4.51 6.20
N MET A 493 5.90 4.34 5.24
CA MET A 493 4.48 4.06 5.50
C MET A 493 4.25 2.62 5.97
N LEU A 494 5.10 1.68 5.54
CA LEU A 494 4.97 0.24 5.84
C LEU A 494 5.90 -0.22 6.97
N MET A 495 6.99 0.50 7.21
CA MET A 495 8.02 0.19 8.22
C MET A 495 8.25 1.38 9.19
N PRO A 496 7.20 2.00 9.78
CA PRO A 496 7.35 3.19 10.62
C PRO A 496 8.23 2.94 11.86
N ASP A 497 8.16 1.73 12.44
CA ASP A 497 9.00 1.32 13.57
C ASP A 497 10.48 1.08 13.22
N ASN A 498 10.86 1.14 11.93
CA ASN A 498 12.26 0.97 11.54
C ASN A 498 13.07 2.25 11.81
N SER A 499 13.54 2.36 13.06
CA SER A 499 14.48 3.38 13.55
C SER A 499 15.76 3.61 12.71
N TRP A 500 16.16 2.67 11.85
CA TRP A 500 17.26 2.90 10.89
C TRP A 500 16.87 3.82 9.74
N TYR A 501 15.58 4.00 9.47
CA TYR A 501 15.09 5.04 8.57
C TYR A 501 15.24 6.42 9.26
N PRO A 502 15.74 7.46 8.57
CA PRO A 502 15.85 8.82 9.07
C PRO A 502 14.52 9.36 9.59
N HIS A 503 14.44 9.59 10.90
CA HIS A 503 13.21 9.91 11.60
C HIS A 503 13.38 11.04 12.63
N ALA A 504 12.23 11.52 13.09
CA ALA A 504 12.06 12.58 14.07
C ALA A 504 11.85 11.99 15.48
N GLN A 505 12.93 11.68 16.20
CA GLN A 505 12.83 11.13 17.55
C GLN A 505 12.47 12.24 18.56
N SER A 506 11.23 12.23 19.07
CA SER A 506 10.86 13.10 20.19
C SER A 506 11.59 12.70 21.48
N LEU A 507 12.03 13.69 22.25
CA LEU A 507 12.58 13.49 23.59
C LEU A 507 11.75 14.23 24.66
N ALA A 508 10.63 14.85 24.30
CA ALA A 508 9.83 15.69 25.21
C ALA A 508 9.35 14.95 26.46
N LEU A 509 8.83 13.71 26.30
CA LEU A 509 8.39 12.85 27.40
C LEU A 509 9.51 12.47 28.39
N GLN A 510 10.78 12.53 27.94
CA GLN A 510 11.96 12.23 28.74
C GLN A 510 12.69 13.50 29.20
N SER A 511 12.26 14.71 28.78
CA SER A 511 12.97 15.96 29.05
C SER A 511 12.05 17.18 29.17
N GLU A 512 11.85 17.94 28.10
CA GLU A 512 10.94 19.09 28.02
C GLU A 512 10.49 19.30 26.56
N ALA A 513 9.30 19.86 26.36
CA ALA A 513 8.72 20.07 25.02
C ALA A 513 9.62 20.96 24.14
N GLY A 514 9.82 20.54 22.89
CA GLY A 514 10.73 21.20 21.95
C GLY A 514 12.12 20.55 21.84
N ILE A 515 12.43 19.53 22.66
CA ILE A 515 13.66 18.74 22.52
C ILE A 515 13.38 17.47 21.69
N TRP A 516 14.06 17.35 20.56
CA TRP A 516 13.95 16.22 19.64
C TRP A 516 15.24 16.04 18.83
N ALA A 517 15.37 14.90 18.14
CA ALA A 517 16.50 14.59 17.26
C ALA A 517 16.05 14.24 15.84
N TRP A 518 16.81 14.69 14.83
CA TRP A 518 16.79 14.07 13.50
C TRP A 518 17.94 13.04 13.42
N THR A 519 17.61 11.77 13.20
CA THR A 519 18.52 10.65 13.44
C THR A 519 18.14 9.37 12.69
N CYS A 520 19.05 8.39 12.63
CA CYS A 520 18.83 6.98 12.26
C CYS A 520 19.35 6.01 13.34
N ALA A 521 19.39 6.48 14.60
CA ALA A 521 19.81 5.70 15.77
C ALA A 521 18.71 4.74 16.23
N GLN A 522 19.07 3.54 16.68
CA GLN A 522 18.06 2.57 17.14
C GLN A 522 17.42 2.96 18.48
N SER A 523 18.07 3.84 19.26
CA SER A 523 17.44 4.57 20.36
C SER A 523 18.22 5.83 20.72
N ILE A 524 17.50 6.83 21.25
CA ILE A 524 18.06 7.94 22.02
C ILE A 524 17.27 8.05 23.32
N GLU A 525 18.00 8.07 24.44
CA GLU A 525 17.44 8.10 25.80
C GLU A 525 18.02 9.28 26.59
N VAL A 526 17.20 9.92 27.42
CA VAL A 526 17.64 10.99 28.34
C VAL A 526 17.92 10.37 29.70
N LEU A 527 19.20 10.23 30.06
CA LEU A 527 19.64 9.66 31.34
C LEU A 527 19.64 10.69 32.48
N GLU A 528 19.79 11.97 32.17
CA GLU A 528 19.81 13.07 33.13
C GLU A 528 19.26 14.33 32.45
N ASN A 529 18.30 15.02 33.05
CA ASN A 529 17.84 16.34 32.62
C ASN A 529 17.62 17.25 33.83
N THR A 530 18.54 18.17 34.07
CA THR A 530 18.48 19.11 35.21
C THR A 530 18.68 20.55 34.75
N SER A 531 18.75 21.50 35.69
CA SER A 531 19.13 22.90 35.40
C SER A 531 20.62 23.08 35.09
N ARG A 532 21.46 22.06 35.32
CA ARG A 532 22.93 22.12 35.17
C ARG A 532 23.52 21.07 34.24
N THR A 533 22.81 19.97 34.00
CA THR A 533 23.29 18.86 33.17
C THR A 533 22.17 18.37 32.26
N MET A 534 22.56 17.92 31.07
CA MET A 534 21.76 17.02 30.24
C MET A 534 22.64 15.86 29.81
N VAL A 535 22.16 14.62 29.90
CA VAL A 535 22.89 13.43 29.44
C VAL A 535 21.99 12.61 28.53
N LEU A 536 22.47 12.39 27.32
CA LEU A 536 21.86 11.50 26.34
C LEU A 536 22.67 10.21 26.23
N ARG A 537 21.98 9.08 26.09
CA ARG A 537 22.54 7.81 25.59
C ARG A 537 22.02 7.60 24.17
N VAL A 538 22.93 7.30 23.24
CA VAL A 538 22.64 7.04 21.83
C VAL A 538 23.07 5.63 21.50
N ARG A 539 22.18 4.84 20.87
CA ARG A 539 22.48 3.52 20.34
C ARG A 539 22.73 3.59 18.83
N PHE A 540 23.91 3.16 18.40
CA PHE A 540 24.30 3.06 16.99
C PHE A 540 25.44 2.04 16.82
N PRO A 541 25.60 1.37 15.66
CA PRO A 541 26.64 0.34 15.53
C PRO A 541 28.06 0.81 15.85
N GLU A 542 28.75 0.01 16.66
CA GLU A 542 30.19 0.11 16.84
C GLU A 542 30.91 0.08 15.47
N GLY A 543 32.00 0.83 15.35
CA GLY A 543 32.77 0.86 14.11
C GLY A 543 32.19 1.77 13.02
N GLN A 544 31.02 2.39 13.24
CA GLN A 544 30.40 3.32 12.28
C GLN A 544 30.51 4.80 12.68
N SER A 545 30.10 5.69 11.76
CA SER A 545 29.89 7.11 12.03
C SER A 545 28.40 7.41 11.99
N HIS A 546 27.87 7.95 13.09
CA HIS A 546 26.52 8.47 13.21
C HIS A 546 26.53 9.99 13.04
N TYR A 547 25.55 10.53 12.33
CA TYR A 547 25.30 11.97 12.25
C TYR A 547 23.88 12.25 12.77
N LEU A 548 23.75 13.25 13.64
CA LEU A 548 22.43 13.68 14.15
C LEU A 548 22.39 15.19 14.40
N THR A 549 21.17 15.74 14.36
CA THR A 549 20.90 17.10 14.86
C THR A 549 19.96 17.02 16.05
N LEU A 550 20.35 17.66 17.15
CA LEU A 550 19.58 17.76 18.39
C LEU A 550 19.02 19.18 18.51
N HIS A 551 17.70 19.29 18.66
CA HIS A 551 16.95 20.54 18.67
C HIS A 551 16.49 20.90 20.08
N GLY A 552 16.12 22.18 20.29
CA GLY A 552 15.68 22.70 21.59
C GLY A 552 16.77 22.83 22.66
N ILE A 553 18.00 22.37 22.36
CA ILE A 553 19.09 22.22 23.32
C ILE A 553 19.43 23.54 24.00
N ARG A 554 19.32 23.56 25.34
CA ARG A 554 19.65 24.73 26.16
C ARG A 554 21.15 25.09 26.05
N PRO A 555 21.53 26.39 26.06
CA PRO A 555 22.91 26.81 26.01
C PRO A 555 23.79 26.12 27.06
N PHE A 556 24.95 25.62 26.62
CA PHE A 556 25.88 24.85 27.43
C PHE A 556 27.32 25.37 27.25
N TYR A 557 28.15 25.21 28.29
CA TYR A 557 29.53 25.68 28.29
C TYR A 557 30.57 24.56 28.12
N ARG A 558 30.14 23.30 28.26
CA ARG A 558 30.95 22.09 28.09
C ARG A 558 30.08 20.99 27.51
N ILE A 559 30.63 20.23 26.57
CA ILE A 559 30.08 18.97 26.06
C ILE A 559 31.15 17.90 26.17
N GLU A 560 30.73 16.70 26.54
CA GLU A 560 31.57 15.52 26.66
C GLU A 560 30.98 14.40 25.82
N MET A 561 31.84 13.68 25.11
CA MET A 561 31.52 12.42 24.44
C MET A 561 32.64 11.44 24.81
N TYR A 562 32.35 10.14 24.97
CA TYR A 562 33.34 9.15 25.46
C TYR A 562 33.99 9.53 26.81
N GLY A 563 33.31 10.33 27.63
CA GLY A 563 33.84 10.88 28.89
C GLY A 563 34.93 11.96 28.76
N ILE A 564 35.23 12.44 27.55
CA ILE A 564 36.23 13.49 27.31
C ILE A 564 35.58 14.79 26.77
N PRO A 565 36.05 15.98 27.18
CA PRO A 565 35.47 17.25 26.73
C PRO A 565 35.88 17.58 25.28
N PHE A 566 34.90 17.95 24.46
CA PHE A 566 35.12 18.40 23.09
C PHE A 566 35.05 19.93 22.98
N ARG A 567 35.71 20.49 21.95
CA ARG A 567 35.54 21.89 21.51
C ARG A 567 34.72 21.93 20.22
N SER A 568 33.93 22.98 20.05
CA SER A 568 33.16 23.22 18.82
C SER A 568 34.11 23.57 17.68
N ASP A 569 33.93 22.95 16.52
CA ASP A 569 34.60 23.32 15.26
C ASP A 569 33.58 23.15 14.12
N ALA A 570 33.28 24.21 13.37
CA ALA A 570 32.33 24.17 12.25
C ALA A 570 32.78 23.30 11.06
N ARG A 571 33.93 22.63 11.16
CA ARG A 571 34.46 21.65 10.19
C ARG A 571 34.46 20.22 10.73
N PHE A 572 33.81 19.96 11.88
CA PHE A 572 33.87 18.66 12.56
C PHE A 572 33.53 17.46 11.67
N GLU A 573 32.64 17.65 10.68
CA GLU A 573 32.24 16.63 9.73
C GLU A 573 33.40 16.13 8.84
N MET A 574 34.42 16.96 8.59
CA MET A 574 35.57 16.65 7.72
C MET A 574 36.58 15.67 8.35
N TYR A 575 36.63 15.57 9.68
CA TYR A 575 37.60 14.73 10.38
C TYR A 575 37.12 13.27 10.45
N ASN A 576 38.05 12.31 10.44
CA ASN A 576 37.74 10.90 10.76
C ASN A 576 37.65 10.67 12.29
N SER A 577 36.90 11.55 12.97
CA SER A 577 36.69 11.55 14.41
C SER A 577 35.30 12.08 14.72
N SER A 578 34.88 11.92 15.98
CA SER A 578 33.71 12.60 16.52
C SER A 578 33.94 14.09 16.66
N GLY A 579 32.85 14.87 16.75
CA GLY A 579 32.88 16.31 16.98
C GLY A 579 31.50 16.94 16.87
N TYR A 580 31.42 18.25 17.06
CA TYR A 580 30.14 18.97 17.05
C TYR A 580 30.28 20.44 16.63
N ALA A 581 29.14 21.03 16.27
CA ALA A 581 28.92 22.46 16.24
C ALA A 581 27.60 22.80 16.96
N TYR A 582 27.53 23.95 17.64
CA TYR A 582 26.30 24.40 18.31
C TYR A 582 25.90 25.79 17.82
N ASN A 583 24.66 25.91 17.33
CA ASN A 583 24.04 27.19 16.97
C ASN A 583 23.13 27.64 18.12
N ALA A 584 23.62 28.62 18.90
CA ALA A 584 22.91 29.17 20.05
C ALA A 584 21.64 29.96 19.68
N ASN A 585 21.56 30.51 18.45
CA ASN A 585 20.42 31.31 18.00
C ASN A 585 19.21 30.42 17.70
N SER A 586 19.44 29.25 17.07
CA SER A 586 18.40 28.27 16.78
C SER A 586 18.26 27.18 17.84
N ARG A 587 19.17 27.10 18.82
CA ARG A 587 19.28 26.02 19.83
C ARG A 587 19.48 24.63 19.23
N ILE A 588 20.35 24.54 18.22
CA ILE A 588 20.61 23.30 17.48
C ILE A 588 22.05 22.85 17.69
N LEU A 589 22.21 21.60 18.13
CA LEU A 589 23.48 20.91 18.32
C LEU A 589 23.65 19.88 17.20
N TYR A 590 24.60 20.14 16.30
CA TYR A 590 24.99 19.27 15.20
C TYR A 590 26.11 18.35 15.70
N VAL A 591 25.96 17.04 15.59
CA VAL A 591 26.93 16.07 16.16
C VAL A 591 27.29 14.99 15.15
N LYS A 592 28.58 14.64 15.11
CA LYS A 592 29.10 13.41 14.50
C LYS A 592 29.66 12.54 15.62
N MET A 593 29.15 11.33 15.76
CA MET A 593 29.64 10.34 16.73
C MET A 593 30.29 9.19 15.98
N ARG A 594 31.61 9.02 16.14
CA ARG A 594 32.33 7.84 15.66
C ARG A 594 32.27 6.78 16.77
N HIS A 595 31.30 5.85 16.67
CA HIS A 595 30.98 4.90 17.74
C HIS A 595 32.13 3.92 18.01
N ARG A 596 32.50 3.82 19.29
CA ARG A 596 33.52 2.92 19.87
C ARG A 596 32.87 1.77 20.65
N SER A 597 31.63 1.94 21.05
CA SER A 597 30.72 0.90 21.53
C SER A 597 29.32 1.11 20.94
N GLU A 598 28.47 0.08 21.01
CA GLU A 598 27.07 0.14 20.56
C GLU A 598 26.28 1.29 21.22
N TYR A 599 26.56 1.54 22.50
CA TYR A 599 26.02 2.66 23.25
C TYR A 599 27.11 3.70 23.47
N GLU A 600 26.77 4.96 23.24
CA GLU A 600 27.62 6.12 23.53
C GLU A 600 26.84 7.16 24.31
N THR A 601 27.55 8.11 24.94
CA THR A 601 26.93 9.19 25.71
C THR A 601 27.35 10.57 25.24
N ILE A 602 26.40 11.50 25.28
CA ILE A 602 26.62 12.95 25.16
C ILE A 602 26.23 13.57 26.50
N ARG A 603 27.19 14.18 27.22
CA ARG A 603 26.90 14.99 28.43
C ARG A 603 27.11 16.46 28.13
N LEU A 604 26.10 17.29 28.42
CA LEU A 604 26.14 18.74 28.34
C LEU A 604 26.17 19.34 29.75
N SER A 605 27.06 20.28 30.01
CA SER A 605 27.03 21.14 31.21
C SER A 605 26.38 22.47 30.85
N LEU A 606 25.17 22.69 31.35
CA LEU A 606 24.25 23.74 30.94
C LEU A 606 24.51 25.07 31.65
N GLY A 607 24.08 26.17 31.02
CA GLY A 607 24.22 27.53 31.55
C GLY A 607 25.61 28.13 31.32
N THR A 608 26.04 28.99 32.24
CA THR A 608 27.35 29.66 32.19
C THR A 608 28.42 28.80 32.86
N ALA A 609 29.64 28.81 32.30
CA ALA A 609 30.79 28.19 32.97
C ALA A 609 30.97 28.78 34.38
N PRO A 610 31.27 27.95 35.40
CA PRO A 610 31.68 28.45 36.70
C PRO A 610 32.85 29.42 36.53
N GLN A 611 32.73 30.64 37.07
CA GLN A 611 33.89 31.53 37.09
C GLN A 611 35.03 30.84 37.85
N PRO A 612 36.27 30.90 37.35
CA PRO A 612 37.40 30.39 38.12
C PRO A 612 37.46 31.17 39.43
N THR A 613 37.34 30.46 40.56
CA THR A 613 37.50 31.06 41.89
C THR A 613 38.81 31.85 41.89
N PRO A 614 38.81 33.16 42.20
CA PRO A 614 40.02 33.96 42.14
C PRO A 614 41.07 33.31 43.03
N SER A 615 42.17 32.86 42.42
CA SER A 615 43.21 32.14 43.15
C SER A 615 43.73 33.05 44.25
N SER A 616 43.62 32.60 45.51
CA SER A 616 44.13 33.30 46.68
C SER A 616 45.67 33.32 46.61
N GLN A 617 46.18 34.27 45.82
CA GLN A 617 47.59 34.52 45.62
C GLN A 617 48.21 34.80 47.00
N PRO A 618 49.13 33.95 47.48
CA PRO A 618 49.73 34.16 48.79
C PRO A 618 50.38 35.54 48.86
N ALA A 619 50.14 36.26 49.95
CA ALA A 619 50.70 37.58 50.14
C ALA A 619 52.23 37.51 50.10
N ALA A 620 52.86 38.37 49.30
CA ALA A 620 54.31 38.48 49.26
C ALA A 620 54.81 39.06 50.58
N THR A 621 55.45 38.23 51.41
CA THR A 621 56.22 38.68 52.57
C THR A 621 57.64 39.00 52.13
N ASP A 622 57.96 40.29 52.05
CA ASP A 622 59.36 40.74 51.96
C ASP A 622 60.15 40.28 53.20
N SER A 623 61.31 39.67 52.97
CA SER A 623 62.42 39.61 53.93
C SER A 623 63.70 39.19 53.19
N THR A 624 64.75 40.00 53.32
CA THR A 624 65.97 39.93 52.51
C THR A 624 67.19 39.52 53.35
N VAL A 625 68.20 38.92 52.69
CA VAL A 625 69.62 38.88 53.11
C VAL A 625 69.93 37.91 54.29
N ASN A 626 71.03 37.14 54.34
CA ASN A 626 72.36 37.30 53.72
C ASN A 626 73.03 35.97 53.22
N ALA A 627 74.23 36.15 52.62
CA ALA A 627 75.19 35.21 52.01
C ALA A 627 75.55 33.92 52.83
N THR A 628 76.25 32.90 52.30
CA THR A 628 77.19 32.76 51.13
C THR A 628 77.08 31.29 50.59
N THR A 629 77.73 30.71 49.55
CA THR A 629 79.02 30.90 48.83
C THR A 629 78.99 30.22 47.43
N SER A 630 80.02 30.45 46.59
CA SER A 630 80.34 29.79 45.30
C SER A 630 81.85 29.41 45.27
N PRO A 631 82.57 29.02 44.18
CA PRO A 631 82.27 28.80 42.74
C PRO A 631 82.49 27.31 42.30
N HIS A 632 82.43 26.81 41.06
CA HIS A 632 82.85 27.20 39.69
C HIS A 632 82.05 26.34 38.65
N ALA A 633 82.07 26.48 37.31
CA ALA A 633 82.35 27.59 36.37
C ALA A 633 81.89 27.17 34.94
N SER A 634 81.73 28.14 34.04
CA SER A 634 81.35 27.99 32.60
C SER A 634 82.62 27.79 31.71
N PRO A 635 82.61 27.77 30.34
CA PRO A 635 81.56 28.15 29.37
C PRO A 635 81.39 27.22 28.14
N ALA A 636 80.71 27.71 27.09
CA ALA A 636 80.24 26.97 25.90
C ALA A 636 80.99 27.32 24.60
N THR A 637 80.86 26.46 23.57
CA THR A 637 81.05 26.79 22.12
C THR A 637 80.39 25.74 21.21
N GLY A 638 79.89 26.16 20.03
CA GLY A 638 79.72 25.31 18.83
C GLY A 638 80.96 25.41 17.91
N PRO A 639 81.01 24.83 16.67
CA PRO A 639 79.88 24.74 15.72
C PRO A 639 79.85 23.50 14.75
N THR A 640 79.00 23.60 13.71
CA THR A 640 78.86 22.95 12.36
C THR A 640 80.08 22.30 11.63
N PRO A 641 79.94 21.60 10.46
CA PRO A 641 78.82 20.83 9.81
C PRO A 641 79.32 19.54 9.03
N SER A 642 78.73 19.22 7.85
CA SER A 642 79.09 18.22 6.79
C SER A 642 78.43 16.82 6.90
N GLU A 643 78.15 16.07 5.80
CA GLU A 643 78.15 16.31 4.34
C GLU A 643 77.00 15.45 3.71
N ARG A 644 76.15 15.98 2.82
CA ARG A 644 76.21 15.90 1.34
C ARG A 644 75.96 14.52 0.68
N ALA A 645 74.84 14.43 -0.04
CA ALA A 645 74.69 13.62 -1.25
C ALA A 645 73.87 14.44 -2.27
N GLN A 646 74.32 14.53 -3.52
CA GLN A 646 73.65 15.27 -4.60
C GLN A 646 73.16 14.28 -5.67
N GLY A 647 71.99 14.52 -6.24
CA GLY A 647 71.38 13.70 -7.30
C GLY A 647 70.45 14.53 -8.19
N THR A 648 71.02 15.13 -9.23
CA THR A 648 70.33 15.92 -10.27
C THR A 648 69.58 15.05 -11.30
N ALA A 649 68.78 15.57 -12.23
CA ALA A 649 67.83 16.70 -12.29
C ALA A 649 67.46 16.94 -13.77
N GLU A 650 66.17 17.07 -14.11
CA GLU A 650 65.60 17.63 -15.35
C GLU A 650 64.07 17.72 -15.08
N ILE A 651 63.35 18.84 -15.08
CA ILE A 651 63.32 20.08 -15.89
C ILE A 651 62.71 19.89 -17.29
N GLN A 652 61.41 20.20 -17.39
CA GLN A 652 60.84 20.97 -18.49
C GLN A 652 59.70 21.86 -17.95
N SER A 653 59.42 22.98 -18.64
CA SER A 653 58.69 24.12 -18.07
C SER A 653 57.59 24.67 -18.97
N ALA A 654 56.62 25.32 -18.32
CA ALA A 654 55.76 26.40 -18.81
C ALA A 654 54.67 26.11 -19.88
N ALA A 655 53.42 26.36 -19.48
CA ALA A 655 52.41 27.03 -20.29
C ALA A 655 51.52 27.91 -19.37
N ALA A 656 50.88 28.95 -19.93
CA ALA A 656 50.08 29.94 -19.20
C ALA A 656 48.59 29.52 -19.10
N PRO A 657 47.78 30.11 -18.20
CA PRO A 657 46.37 29.75 -18.07
C PRO A 657 45.51 30.26 -19.23
N VAL A 658 44.53 29.46 -19.64
CA VAL A 658 43.52 29.83 -20.65
C VAL A 658 42.23 30.27 -19.96
N SER A 659 41.71 31.42 -20.36
CA SER A 659 40.46 32.00 -19.84
C SER A 659 39.24 31.17 -20.22
N VAL A 660 38.31 31.00 -19.28
CA VAL A 660 37.00 30.38 -19.54
C VAL A 660 36.02 31.46 -20.05
N PRO A 661 35.25 31.21 -21.14
CA PRO A 661 34.24 32.15 -21.61
C PRO A 661 33.04 32.25 -20.65
N GLN A 662 32.54 33.47 -20.47
CA GLN A 662 31.27 33.74 -19.79
C GLN A 662 30.11 33.51 -20.77
N PRO A 663 29.05 32.75 -20.40
CA PRO A 663 27.85 32.66 -21.23
C PRO A 663 27.02 33.94 -21.15
N GLU A 664 26.42 34.34 -22.27
CA GLU A 664 25.66 35.59 -22.41
C GLU A 664 24.22 35.46 -21.86
N ASN A 665 23.63 36.60 -21.50
CA ASN A 665 22.25 36.71 -21.02
C ASN A 665 21.39 37.41 -22.08
N SER A 666 20.37 36.74 -22.63
CA SER A 666 19.35 37.38 -23.50
C SER A 666 18.11 36.50 -23.70
N ALA A 667 17.04 36.82 -22.98
CA ALA A 667 15.65 36.53 -23.35
C ALA A 667 14.71 37.37 -22.45
N GLN A 668 14.35 38.57 -22.90
CA GLN A 668 13.29 39.39 -22.29
C GLN A 668 12.06 39.32 -23.21
N PRO A 669 10.83 39.14 -22.70
CA PRO A 669 9.62 39.24 -23.52
C PRO A 669 9.32 40.71 -23.87
N GLU A 670 8.69 40.93 -25.03
CA GLU A 670 8.08 42.22 -25.36
C GLU A 670 6.70 42.33 -24.68
N ASP A 671 6.39 43.51 -24.14
CA ASP A 671 5.09 43.83 -23.57
C ASP A 671 4.05 44.11 -24.67
N ALA A 672 2.76 43.94 -24.32
CA ALA A 672 1.63 44.39 -25.12
C ALA A 672 0.81 45.43 -24.32
N GLU A 673 0.96 46.70 -24.73
CA GLU A 673 0.36 47.95 -24.19
C GLU A 673 0.75 48.38 -22.76
#